data_AF-A0A955HK32-F1
#
_entry.id   AF-A0A955HK32-F1
#
_cell.length_a   1.000
_cell.length_b   1.000
_cell.length_c   1.000
_cell.angle_alpha   90.00
_cell.angle_beta   90.00
_cell.angle_gamma   90.00
#
_symmetry.space_group_name_H-M   'P 1'
#
loop_
_entity.id
_entity.type
_entity.pdbx_description
1 polymer ?
#
loop_
_entity_poly.entity_id
_entity_poly.type
_entity_poly.pdbx_seq_one_letter_code
_entity_poly.pdbx_strand_id
1 'polypeptide(L)'
;MADTLTQTTLANLSATLSALVENGTRQVVEITDTGTQSGFYALPSSVLNILIRAEASVALDLSNPSAPHPILSFTSSYIFGVSAPAGSTLAFEGIELVCAGGNMNFVSETNAANIFMTNCIGRGASYGTRCKTAGSVFTAENCYFIDFTSYAVLGNLGTHNVNKCTFYSPGAPSTKQFYRGAGVTITNSNIFTGATAFGGSGGTLTAIATNGGYGDVQNITTADYEDYANEVFLAKVGGALDGTGIGGTDIAPSAGSVDSISITSQVSNKILQRNGANQNTATIAGTYTGSPTAIEISVDGGAWATLDAAPSGGTFTGAVTLDVGLHTVDVRWSNNTGVTDGITSLAVGDIYLLVGQSNNDGWGSFTATYTGTAGYCKKFAWSDANWMDFTTDPLTTDSNTGSYFPMLADLIVGNQNIPVGFLAAAKAATVAADWVKGGTYFTRATNLWNAAASGAKAALMWIGESDANAATSEVSFKADMNSIIDDIKADFGLDTILIKISQSAAAEEVNIRQWLTDLAGSNANAIEGPNMWDVFQSTHYVTLQNGTDAAQAVYDTLSPLYYQDTTPDAFSFTDQTDVAVSTLTTSNTVTITGIDTATAISVTGGEMSINSGAFTSSSTTVSVNDTVQLRVTSSASNSTAVAVTLDVGGVTDEWSVTTVAASVGTITTGPFKNNTGTPQTGLTGLRVVVLDPTDGTTVLNSTGNTTHATTAVLTLSDAALTPATTYGVITLNTAGTTIGTELITAT
;
A
#
# COMPACT_ATOMS: atom_id res chain seq x y z
N MET A 1 3.45 -37.16 18.17
CA MET A 1 3.79 -36.34 19.36
C MET A 1 2.67 -36.55 20.35
N ALA A 2 2.94 -36.65 21.65
CA ALA A 2 1.88 -36.78 22.65
C ALA A 2 1.13 -35.44 22.74
N ASP A 3 -0.15 -35.42 22.39
CA ASP A 3 -0.98 -34.22 22.46
C ASP A 3 -1.16 -33.82 23.94
N THR A 4 -0.86 -32.57 24.27
CA THR A 4 -1.10 -32.06 25.62
C THR A 4 -2.52 -31.51 25.64
N LEU A 5 -3.40 -32.19 26.38
CA LEU A 5 -4.82 -31.83 26.50
C LEU A 5 -4.98 -30.75 27.56
N THR A 6 -5.41 -29.56 27.16
CA THR A 6 -5.68 -28.46 28.10
C THR A 6 -7.19 -28.28 28.23
N GLN A 7 -7.75 -28.70 29.37
CA GLN A 7 -9.17 -28.53 29.68
C GLN A 7 -9.44 -27.14 30.27
N THR A 8 -10.41 -26.40 29.72
CA THR A 8 -10.83 -25.09 30.25
C THR A 8 -12.35 -24.95 30.28
N THR A 9 -12.85 -24.04 31.11
CA THR A 9 -14.28 -23.70 31.21
C THR A 9 -14.59 -22.47 30.35
N LEU A 10 -15.84 -22.29 29.92
CA LEU A 10 -16.25 -21.15 29.07
C LEU A 10 -15.91 -19.79 29.72
N ALA A 11 -15.95 -19.69 31.05
CA ALA A 11 -15.60 -18.49 31.80
C ALA A 11 -14.09 -18.16 31.77
N ASN A 12 -13.24 -19.16 31.55
CA ASN A 12 -11.79 -19.03 31.53
C ASN A 12 -11.22 -19.07 30.10
N LEU A 13 -12.07 -19.25 29.08
CA LEU A 13 -11.67 -19.43 27.69
C LEU A 13 -10.78 -18.29 27.18
N SER A 14 -11.10 -17.03 27.51
CA SER A 14 -10.29 -15.86 27.10
C SER A 14 -8.87 -15.88 27.69
N ALA A 15 -8.73 -16.24 28.96
CA ALA A 15 -7.44 -16.33 29.63
C ALA A 15 -6.63 -17.55 29.16
N THR A 16 -7.29 -18.68 28.90
CA THR A 16 -6.66 -19.88 28.35
C THR A 16 -6.21 -19.66 26.90
N LEU A 17 -7.02 -19.01 26.06
CA LEU A 17 -6.63 -18.69 24.68
C LEU A 17 -5.40 -17.76 24.65
N SER A 18 -5.38 -16.76 25.54
CA SER A 18 -4.25 -15.84 25.68
C SER A 18 -2.97 -16.55 26.14
N ALA A 19 -3.06 -17.49 27.08
CA ALA A 19 -1.93 -18.28 27.56
C ALA A 19 -1.43 -19.35 26.57
N LEU A 20 -2.26 -19.77 25.61
CA LEU A 20 -1.93 -20.79 24.61
C LEU A 20 -1.20 -20.22 23.39
N VAL A 21 -1.47 -18.95 23.03
CA VAL A 21 -0.72 -18.22 21.99
C VAL A 21 0.77 -18.12 22.35
N GLU A 22 1.12 -18.12 23.64
CA GLU A 22 2.50 -17.97 24.11
C GLU A 22 3.37 -19.25 24.01
N ASN A 23 2.81 -20.46 23.77
CA ASN A 23 3.53 -21.71 24.08
C ASN A 23 3.85 -22.69 22.92
N GLY A 24 3.66 -22.29 21.66
CA GLY A 24 4.34 -22.87 20.48
C GLY A 24 4.30 -24.39 20.22
N THR A 25 3.43 -25.17 20.89
CA THR A 25 3.29 -26.62 20.69
C THR A 25 1.84 -27.01 20.40
N ARG A 26 1.63 -28.14 19.71
CA ARG A 26 0.30 -28.67 19.33
C ARG A 26 -0.54 -28.93 20.59
N GLN A 27 -1.59 -28.13 20.81
CA GLN A 27 -2.53 -28.31 21.92
C GLN A 27 -3.97 -28.40 21.41
N VAL A 28 -4.70 -29.39 21.92
CA VAL A 28 -6.15 -29.51 21.73
C VAL A 28 -6.80 -28.86 22.95
N VAL A 29 -7.57 -27.81 22.73
CA VAL A 29 -8.36 -27.17 23.80
C VAL A 29 -9.71 -27.86 23.86
N GLU A 30 -9.88 -28.71 24.87
CA GLU A 30 -11.14 -29.37 25.13
C GLU A 30 -11.95 -28.52 26.10
N ILE A 31 -13.05 -27.93 25.62
CA ILE A 31 -13.98 -27.21 26.51
C ILE A 31 -14.89 -28.24 27.16
N THR A 32 -14.56 -28.66 28.37
CA THR A 32 -15.39 -29.59 29.14
C THR A 32 -16.40 -28.80 29.96
N ASP A 33 -17.52 -28.40 29.33
CA ASP A 33 -18.71 -28.10 30.13
C ASP A 33 -19.39 -29.43 30.48
N THR A 34 -19.13 -29.92 31.70
CA THR A 34 -19.75 -31.14 32.24
C THR A 34 -21.13 -30.88 32.86
N GLY A 35 -21.68 -29.68 32.73
CA GLY A 35 -22.99 -29.32 33.25
C GLY A 35 -24.11 -29.57 32.25
N THR A 36 -25.04 -30.47 32.60
CA THR A 36 -26.36 -30.60 31.97
C THR A 36 -27.12 -29.26 32.00
N GLN A 37 -26.96 -28.40 31.00
CA GLN A 37 -27.79 -27.19 30.83
C GLN A 37 -28.23 -26.99 29.39
N SER A 38 -29.54 -27.04 29.18
CA SER A 38 -30.21 -26.69 27.93
C SER A 38 -30.43 -25.17 27.87
N GLY A 39 -29.64 -24.45 27.07
CA GLY A 39 -29.78 -23.00 26.86
C GLY A 39 -28.83 -22.45 25.80
N PHE A 40 -29.22 -21.35 25.13
CA PHE A 40 -28.33 -20.55 24.27
C PHE A 40 -27.43 -19.68 25.17
N TYR A 41 -26.12 -19.67 24.92
CA TYR A 41 -25.17 -18.89 25.71
C TYR A 41 -24.79 -17.60 24.96
N ALA A 42 -24.96 -16.46 25.63
CA ALA A 42 -24.37 -15.20 25.18
C ALA A 42 -22.90 -15.17 25.60
N LEU A 43 -22.00 -14.94 24.63
CA LEU A 43 -20.59 -14.72 24.94
C LEU A 43 -20.46 -13.44 25.80
N PRO A 44 -19.69 -13.43 26.90
CA PRO A 44 -19.46 -12.22 27.67
C PRO A 44 -18.89 -11.11 26.78
N SER A 45 -19.22 -9.85 27.05
CA SER A 45 -18.76 -8.69 26.27
C SER A 45 -17.22 -8.62 26.15
N SER A 46 -16.50 -9.21 27.11
CA SER A 46 -15.03 -9.35 27.09
C SER A 46 -14.53 -10.36 26.05
N VAL A 47 -15.31 -11.40 25.73
CA VAL A 47 -15.02 -12.37 24.65
C VAL A 47 -15.45 -11.83 23.29
N LEU A 48 -16.43 -10.94 23.26
CA LEU A 48 -17.00 -10.34 22.05
C LEU A 48 -16.01 -9.46 21.27
N ASN A 49 -14.94 -8.97 21.92
CA ASN A 49 -13.83 -8.25 21.29
C ASN A 49 -12.55 -9.11 21.14
N ILE A 50 -12.53 -10.37 21.62
CA ILE A 50 -11.33 -11.22 21.72
C ILE A 50 -11.28 -12.32 20.63
N LEU A 51 -12.33 -12.50 19.83
CA LEU A 51 -12.23 -13.28 18.57
C LEU A 51 -11.80 -12.42 17.38
N ILE A 52 -11.28 -11.21 17.63
CA ILE A 52 -10.66 -10.34 16.63
C ILE A 52 -9.14 -10.48 16.77
N ARG A 53 -8.48 -10.87 15.68
CA ARG A 53 -7.04 -11.13 15.48
C ARG A 53 -6.54 -12.51 15.93
N ALA A 54 -6.91 -13.55 15.19
CA ALA A 54 -5.90 -14.52 14.76
C ALA A 54 -5.19 -13.93 13.53
N GLU A 55 -4.44 -12.85 13.71
CA GLU A 55 -3.54 -12.37 12.66
C GLU A 55 -2.39 -13.37 12.53
N ALA A 56 -2.17 -13.85 11.30
CA ALA A 56 -0.98 -14.51 10.82
C ALA A 56 -0.51 -15.77 11.59
N SER A 57 -0.89 -16.97 11.14
CA SER A 57 0.06 -18.12 11.06
C SER A 57 -0.51 -19.47 10.60
N VAL A 58 -1.78 -19.63 10.24
CA VAL A 58 -2.18 -20.78 9.41
C VAL A 58 -3.35 -20.41 8.50
N ALA A 59 -3.10 -20.18 7.21
CA ALA A 59 -4.17 -20.20 6.22
C ALA A 59 -4.72 -21.63 6.20
N LEU A 60 -6.03 -21.77 6.40
CA LEU A 60 -6.71 -23.06 6.38
C LEU A 60 -6.66 -23.58 4.94
N ASP A 61 -5.83 -24.60 4.67
CA ASP A 61 -5.75 -25.23 3.35
C ASP A 61 -7.00 -26.07 3.11
N LEU A 62 -7.97 -25.48 2.41
CA LEU A 62 -9.24 -26.12 2.09
C LEU A 62 -9.12 -27.26 1.07
N SER A 63 -7.94 -27.43 0.45
CA SER A 63 -7.61 -28.61 -0.36
C SER A 63 -7.12 -29.80 0.50
N ASN A 64 -6.77 -29.55 1.77
CA ASN A 64 -6.32 -30.55 2.72
C ASN A 64 -6.89 -30.28 4.14
N PRO A 65 -8.11 -30.76 4.45
CA PRO A 65 -8.77 -30.60 5.76
C PRO A 65 -7.99 -31.20 6.95
N SER A 66 -6.89 -31.90 6.68
CA SER A 66 -6.00 -32.51 7.68
C SER A 66 -4.83 -31.60 8.08
N ALA A 67 -4.67 -30.44 7.42
CA ALA A 67 -3.64 -29.46 7.73
C ALA A 67 -3.84 -28.90 9.16
N PRO A 68 -2.78 -28.56 9.91
CA PRO A 68 -2.92 -28.03 11.27
C PRO A 68 -3.65 -26.68 11.26
N HIS A 69 -4.74 -26.52 12.01
CA HIS A 69 -5.45 -25.26 12.16
C HIS A 69 -6.11 -25.17 13.55
N PRO A 70 -6.56 -23.99 14.00
CA PRO A 70 -7.25 -23.86 15.28
C PRO A 70 -8.57 -24.65 15.30
N ILE A 71 -8.72 -25.56 16.26
CA ILE A 71 -9.94 -26.37 16.46
C ILE A 71 -10.60 -25.98 17.78
N LEU A 72 -11.85 -25.54 17.72
CA LEU A 72 -12.73 -25.37 18.87
C LEU A 72 -13.68 -26.56 18.93
N SER A 73 -13.42 -27.48 19.87
CA SER A 73 -14.22 -28.69 20.05
C SER A 73 -15.13 -28.61 21.27
N PHE A 74 -16.38 -29.01 21.09
CA PHE A 74 -17.42 -29.07 22.11
C PHE A 74 -17.85 -30.52 22.31
N THR A 75 -17.72 -31.02 23.53
CA THR A 75 -17.96 -32.43 23.89
C THR A 75 -19.41 -32.74 24.27
N SER A 76 -20.28 -31.72 24.33
CA SER A 76 -21.68 -31.92 24.70
C SER A 76 -22.52 -32.42 23.51
N SER A 77 -23.41 -33.38 23.75
CA SER A 77 -24.41 -33.87 22.79
C SER A 77 -25.52 -32.85 22.47
N TYR A 78 -25.39 -31.61 22.95
CA TYR A 78 -26.40 -30.56 22.85
C TYR A 78 -25.85 -29.29 22.17
N ILE A 79 -26.80 -28.43 21.76
CA ILE A 79 -26.65 -27.30 20.83
C ILE A 79 -25.44 -26.40 21.17
N PHE A 80 -24.53 -26.19 20.21
CA PHE A 80 -23.61 -25.05 20.23
C PHE A 80 -24.36 -23.82 19.71
N GLY A 81 -24.64 -22.86 20.58
CA GLY A 81 -25.37 -21.64 20.25
C GLY A 81 -24.48 -20.42 20.42
N VAL A 82 -24.23 -19.67 19.34
CA VAL A 82 -23.57 -18.37 19.46
C VAL A 82 -24.62 -17.27 19.37
N SER A 83 -24.75 -16.48 20.43
CA SER A 83 -25.60 -15.29 20.49
C SER A 83 -24.80 -14.00 20.36
N ALA A 84 -25.20 -13.14 19.44
CA ALA A 84 -24.67 -11.79 19.26
C ALA A 84 -25.66 -10.73 19.81
N PRO A 85 -25.23 -9.84 20.75
CA PRO A 85 -26.02 -8.69 21.22
C PRO A 85 -26.36 -7.67 20.13
N ALA A 86 -27.30 -6.75 20.41
CA ALA A 86 -27.76 -5.74 19.46
C ALA A 86 -26.61 -4.80 19.04
N GLY A 87 -26.44 -4.58 17.74
CA GLY A 87 -25.39 -3.74 17.18
C GLY A 87 -23.97 -4.33 17.28
N SER A 88 -23.83 -5.61 17.65
CA SER A 88 -22.53 -6.28 17.68
C SER A 88 -22.21 -6.95 16.35
N THR A 89 -20.91 -7.04 16.06
CA THR A 89 -20.36 -7.83 14.97
C THR A 89 -19.54 -8.95 15.57
N LEU A 90 -19.79 -10.17 15.12
CA LEU A 90 -19.02 -11.35 15.45
C LEU A 90 -18.39 -11.89 14.17
N ALA A 91 -17.08 -12.09 14.16
CA ALA A 91 -16.36 -12.63 13.02
C ALA A 91 -15.56 -13.88 13.42
N PHE A 92 -15.63 -14.90 12.57
CA PHE A 92 -14.83 -16.12 12.63
C PHE A 92 -13.98 -16.19 11.37
N GLU A 93 -12.68 -16.38 11.52
CA GLU A 93 -11.75 -16.48 10.40
C GLU A 93 -10.74 -17.61 10.63
N GLY A 94 -10.64 -18.55 9.70
CA GLY A 94 -9.61 -19.61 9.74
C GLY A 94 -9.73 -20.59 10.93
N ILE A 95 -10.93 -20.85 11.43
CA ILE A 95 -11.17 -21.73 12.59
C ILE A 95 -12.01 -22.95 12.19
N GLU A 96 -11.73 -24.10 12.80
CA GLU A 96 -12.61 -25.27 12.79
C GLU A 96 -13.47 -25.34 14.06
N LEU A 97 -14.78 -25.49 13.89
CA LEU A 97 -15.77 -25.64 14.95
C LEU A 97 -16.27 -27.10 14.94
N VAL A 98 -16.04 -27.85 16.01
CA VAL A 98 -16.44 -29.26 16.13
C VAL A 98 -17.47 -29.45 17.24
N CYS A 99 -18.67 -29.89 16.90
CA CYS A 99 -19.73 -30.25 17.84
C CYS A 99 -20.04 -31.75 17.71
N ALA A 100 -19.48 -32.56 18.61
CA ALA A 100 -19.59 -34.01 18.55
C ALA A 100 -21.03 -34.48 18.87
N GLY A 101 -21.81 -34.79 17.83
CA GLY A 101 -23.17 -35.33 17.97
C GLY A 101 -24.27 -34.30 18.28
N GLY A 102 -23.96 -33.00 18.27
CA GLY A 102 -24.92 -31.91 18.54
C GLY A 102 -25.20 -31.01 17.34
N ASN A 103 -26.13 -30.05 17.52
CA ASN A 103 -26.47 -29.05 16.50
C ASN A 103 -25.63 -27.78 16.67
N MET A 104 -25.02 -27.28 15.60
CA MET A 104 -24.37 -25.96 15.60
C MET A 104 -25.35 -24.90 15.11
N ASN A 105 -25.65 -23.93 15.97
CA ASN A 105 -26.58 -22.85 15.74
C ASN A 105 -25.93 -21.48 15.88
N PHE A 106 -25.99 -20.66 14.83
CA PHE A 106 -25.63 -19.23 14.88
C PHE A 106 -26.90 -18.41 15.01
N VAL A 107 -27.07 -17.71 16.13
CA VAL A 107 -28.32 -17.01 16.45
C VAL A 107 -28.05 -15.54 16.72
N SER A 108 -28.70 -14.63 15.99
CA SER A 108 -28.77 -13.23 16.45
C SER A 108 -29.93 -13.10 17.42
N GLU A 109 -29.67 -12.71 18.68
CA GLU A 109 -30.72 -12.68 19.70
C GLU A 109 -31.57 -11.40 19.70
N THR A 110 -31.12 -10.34 19.03
CA THR A 110 -31.75 -9.01 19.04
C THR A 110 -31.57 -8.27 17.69
N ASN A 111 -32.09 -7.04 17.58
CA ASN A 111 -32.05 -6.23 16.36
C ASN A 111 -30.59 -5.94 15.91
N ALA A 112 -30.30 -6.22 14.63
CA ALA A 112 -29.11 -5.75 13.90
C ALA A 112 -27.74 -6.26 14.41
N ALA A 113 -27.62 -7.58 14.67
CA ALA A 113 -26.31 -8.20 14.86
C ALA A 113 -25.76 -8.77 13.55
N ASN A 114 -24.44 -8.68 13.35
CA ASN A 114 -23.74 -9.22 12.19
C ASN A 114 -22.87 -10.41 12.58
N ILE A 115 -23.00 -11.54 11.88
CA ILE A 115 -22.17 -12.73 12.07
C ILE A 115 -21.45 -13.03 10.75
N PHE A 116 -20.12 -13.05 10.77
CA PHE A 116 -19.27 -13.33 9.61
C PHE A 116 -18.46 -14.61 9.85
N MET A 117 -18.39 -15.47 8.85
CA MET A 117 -17.54 -16.65 8.81
C MET A 117 -16.75 -16.64 7.50
N THR A 118 -15.42 -16.66 7.59
CA THR A 118 -14.54 -16.67 6.42
C THR A 118 -13.50 -17.78 6.57
N ASN A 119 -13.31 -18.61 5.54
CA ASN A 119 -12.31 -19.71 5.57
C ASN A 119 -12.45 -20.67 6.77
N CYS A 120 -13.68 -20.94 7.23
CA CYS A 120 -13.94 -21.77 8.42
C CYS A 120 -14.35 -23.20 8.05
N ILE A 121 -14.10 -24.16 8.96
CA ILE A 121 -14.68 -25.50 8.92
C ILE A 121 -15.71 -25.65 10.04
N GLY A 122 -16.90 -26.16 9.72
CA GLY A 122 -17.83 -26.66 10.70
C GLY A 122 -17.94 -28.18 10.62
N ARG A 123 -17.91 -28.88 11.76
CA ARG A 123 -18.25 -30.29 11.92
C ARG A 123 -19.34 -30.47 12.99
N GLY A 124 -20.54 -30.90 12.62
CA GLY A 124 -21.63 -31.12 13.58
C GLY A 124 -22.81 -31.86 12.96
N ALA A 125 -23.65 -32.47 13.81
CA ALA A 125 -24.76 -33.32 13.37
C ALA A 125 -25.88 -32.54 12.64
N SER A 126 -26.06 -31.26 12.96
CA SER A 126 -26.90 -30.33 12.19
C SER A 126 -26.32 -28.92 12.20
N TYR A 127 -26.64 -28.14 11.17
CA TYR A 127 -26.30 -26.73 11.05
C TYR A 127 -27.56 -25.88 11.05
N GLY A 128 -27.60 -24.84 11.86
CA GLY A 128 -28.70 -23.88 11.90
C GLY A 128 -28.18 -22.46 11.92
N THR A 129 -28.72 -21.60 11.07
CA THR A 129 -28.61 -20.15 11.28
C THR A 129 -29.99 -19.61 11.60
N ARG A 130 -30.07 -18.72 12.58
CA ARG A 130 -31.33 -18.06 12.96
C ARG A 130 -31.07 -16.60 13.21
N CYS A 131 -31.37 -15.79 12.19
CA CYS A 131 -31.51 -14.36 12.40
C CYS A 131 -32.91 -14.07 12.95
N LYS A 132 -33.02 -13.44 14.14
CA LYS A 132 -34.33 -13.17 14.78
C LYS A 132 -35.03 -11.93 14.21
N THR A 133 -34.33 -11.08 13.46
CA THR A 133 -34.83 -9.75 13.02
C THR A 133 -34.35 -9.44 11.60
N ALA A 134 -35.10 -8.64 10.83
CA ALA A 134 -34.78 -8.31 9.43
C ALA A 134 -33.47 -7.51 9.26
N GLY A 135 -32.99 -6.83 10.30
CA GLY A 135 -31.75 -6.04 10.26
C GLY A 135 -30.47 -6.83 10.56
N SER A 136 -30.57 -8.11 10.93
CA SER A 136 -29.41 -8.95 11.22
C SER A 136 -28.83 -9.55 9.94
N VAL A 137 -27.50 -9.62 9.85
CA VAL A 137 -26.78 -10.18 8.71
C VAL A 137 -25.96 -11.40 9.14
N PHE A 138 -26.07 -12.50 8.41
CA PHE A 138 -25.16 -13.63 8.50
C PHE A 138 -24.45 -13.79 7.16
N THR A 139 -23.12 -13.85 7.17
CA THR A 139 -22.31 -14.06 5.98
C THR A 139 -21.38 -15.25 6.19
N ALA A 140 -21.37 -16.19 5.25
CA ALA A 140 -20.39 -17.26 5.17
C ALA A 140 -19.69 -17.20 3.81
N GLU A 141 -18.36 -17.11 3.83
CA GLU A 141 -17.53 -17.02 2.64
C GLU A 141 -16.41 -18.09 2.70
N ASN A 142 -16.32 -18.91 1.65
CA ASN A 142 -15.27 -19.93 1.51
C ASN A 142 -15.20 -20.92 2.70
N CYS A 143 -16.35 -21.35 3.22
CA CYS A 143 -16.46 -22.23 4.39
C CYS A 143 -16.84 -23.68 4.03
N TYR A 144 -16.42 -24.65 4.85
CA TYR A 144 -16.75 -26.07 4.71
C TYR A 144 -17.60 -26.55 5.87
N PHE A 145 -18.85 -26.93 5.62
CA PHE A 145 -19.77 -27.50 6.60
C PHE A 145 -19.92 -28.99 6.34
N ILE A 146 -19.25 -29.81 7.14
CA ILE A 146 -19.07 -31.24 6.85
C ILE A 146 -19.67 -32.12 7.96
N ASP A 147 -19.94 -33.38 7.66
CA ASP A 147 -20.39 -34.39 8.63
C ASP A 147 -21.79 -34.16 9.28
N PHE A 148 -22.69 -33.39 8.65
CA PHE A 148 -24.08 -33.33 9.15
C PHE A 148 -24.83 -34.64 8.95
N THR A 149 -25.63 -35.03 9.92
CA THR A 149 -26.40 -36.29 9.93
C THR A 149 -27.91 -36.06 9.86
N SER A 150 -28.41 -34.85 10.15
CA SER A 150 -29.85 -34.55 10.20
C SER A 150 -30.28 -33.40 9.27
N TYR A 151 -29.92 -32.14 9.56
CA TYR A 151 -30.33 -31.01 8.71
C TYR A 151 -29.31 -29.88 8.64
N ALA A 152 -29.32 -29.14 7.55
CA ALA A 152 -28.70 -27.82 7.42
C ALA A 152 -29.80 -26.80 7.08
N VAL A 153 -30.11 -25.93 8.04
CA VAL A 153 -31.16 -24.91 7.93
C VAL A 153 -30.50 -23.54 7.90
N LEU A 154 -30.64 -22.82 6.79
CA LEU A 154 -30.34 -21.39 6.75
C LEU A 154 -31.65 -20.62 7.02
N GLY A 155 -31.61 -19.77 8.05
CA GLY A 155 -32.76 -19.24 8.78
C GLY A 155 -33.80 -18.39 8.04
N ASN A 156 -34.75 -17.90 8.84
CA ASN A 156 -36.15 -17.57 8.50
C ASN A 156 -36.45 -16.05 8.35
N LEU A 157 -35.57 -15.16 8.83
CA LEU A 157 -35.66 -13.68 8.79
C LEU A 157 -34.25 -13.08 8.70
N GLY A 158 -34.06 -11.85 8.21
CA GLY A 158 -32.73 -11.21 8.08
C GLY A 158 -32.03 -11.56 6.76
N THR A 159 -30.82 -11.02 6.55
CA THR A 159 -30.03 -11.27 5.34
C THR A 159 -29.04 -12.39 5.60
N HIS A 160 -29.09 -13.43 4.78
CA HIS A 160 -28.10 -14.51 4.79
C HIS A 160 -27.36 -14.52 3.46
N ASN A 161 -26.05 -14.29 3.50
CA ASN A 161 -25.16 -14.36 2.34
C ASN A 161 -24.27 -15.59 2.45
N VAL A 162 -24.35 -16.53 1.51
CA VAL A 162 -23.51 -17.72 1.50
C VAL A 162 -22.80 -17.85 0.16
N ASN A 163 -21.47 -17.78 0.17
CA ASN A 163 -20.64 -17.67 -1.02
C ASN A 163 -19.46 -18.67 -0.96
N LYS A 164 -19.22 -19.40 -2.06
CA LYS A 164 -18.09 -20.37 -2.18
C LYS A 164 -18.01 -21.42 -1.04
N CYS A 165 -19.14 -21.79 -0.43
CA CYS A 165 -19.17 -22.77 0.66
C CYS A 165 -19.44 -24.20 0.17
N THR A 166 -18.85 -25.19 0.87
CA THR A 166 -19.11 -26.61 0.65
C THR A 166 -19.91 -27.20 1.80
N PHE A 167 -21.00 -27.89 1.49
CA PHE A 167 -21.80 -28.67 2.43
C PHE A 167 -21.65 -30.14 2.09
N TYR A 168 -21.02 -30.91 2.98
CA TYR A 168 -20.72 -32.32 2.80
C TYR A 168 -21.28 -33.20 3.91
N SER A 169 -21.87 -34.34 3.54
CA SER A 169 -22.36 -35.33 4.49
C SER A 169 -22.01 -36.75 4.04
N PRO A 170 -21.15 -37.47 4.78
CA PRO A 170 -20.88 -38.88 4.49
C PRO A 170 -22.02 -39.80 4.96
N GLY A 171 -22.30 -40.89 4.24
CA GLY A 171 -23.21 -41.98 4.66
C GLY A 171 -24.64 -41.96 4.07
N ALA A 172 -25.38 -43.06 4.30
CA ALA A 172 -26.66 -43.38 3.65
C ALA A 172 -27.79 -42.35 3.90
N PRO A 173 -28.77 -42.21 2.99
CA PRO A 173 -29.45 -40.93 2.73
C PRO A 173 -30.65 -40.59 3.64
N SER A 174 -31.17 -41.51 4.45
CA SER A 174 -32.60 -41.55 4.82
C SER A 174 -33.19 -40.44 5.72
N THR A 175 -32.45 -39.40 6.15
CA THR A 175 -32.99 -38.30 6.97
C THR A 175 -32.40 -36.89 6.73
N LYS A 176 -31.55 -36.70 5.70
CA LYS A 176 -30.68 -35.52 5.54
C LYS A 176 -31.34 -34.39 4.71
N GLN A 177 -31.72 -33.26 5.33
CA GLN A 177 -32.46 -32.19 4.63
C GLN A 177 -31.75 -30.82 4.63
N PHE A 178 -31.77 -30.12 3.50
CA PHE A 178 -31.36 -28.71 3.39
C PHE A 178 -32.60 -27.80 3.28
N TYR A 179 -32.77 -26.87 4.22
CA TYR A 179 -33.90 -25.94 4.25
C TYR A 179 -33.46 -24.49 4.10
N ARG A 180 -34.15 -23.76 3.21
CA ARG A 180 -34.04 -22.29 3.07
C ARG A 180 -35.28 -21.58 3.64
N GLY A 181 -35.07 -20.58 4.50
CA GLY A 181 -36.10 -19.62 4.89
C GLY A 181 -36.19 -18.42 3.93
N ALA A 182 -37.18 -17.55 4.14
CA ALA A 182 -37.32 -16.32 3.37
C ALA A 182 -36.19 -15.32 3.70
N GLY A 183 -35.64 -14.63 2.68
CA GLY A 183 -34.57 -13.64 2.85
C GLY A 183 -33.14 -14.19 2.72
N VAL A 184 -32.98 -15.46 2.34
CA VAL A 184 -31.68 -16.08 2.07
C VAL A 184 -31.22 -15.80 0.64
N THR A 185 -30.02 -15.24 0.48
CA THR A 185 -29.33 -15.06 -0.81
C THR A 185 -28.15 -16.05 -0.88
N ILE A 186 -28.28 -17.05 -1.75
CA ILE A 186 -27.20 -18.00 -2.05
C ILE A 186 -26.59 -17.60 -3.39
N THR A 187 -25.33 -17.16 -3.37
CA THR A 187 -24.61 -16.70 -4.57
C THR A 187 -23.80 -17.84 -5.20
N ASN A 188 -23.12 -17.56 -6.30
CA ASN A 188 -22.49 -18.58 -7.15
C ASN A 188 -21.39 -19.39 -6.41
N SER A 189 -21.17 -20.63 -6.87
CA SER A 189 -20.07 -21.54 -6.46
C SER A 189 -20.19 -22.27 -5.12
N ASN A 190 -21.41 -22.47 -4.59
CA ASN A 190 -21.64 -23.36 -3.45
C ASN A 190 -21.81 -24.83 -3.88
N ILE A 191 -21.25 -25.77 -3.12
CA ILE A 191 -21.30 -27.23 -3.39
C ILE A 191 -22.15 -27.92 -2.32
N PHE A 192 -23.14 -28.73 -2.72
CA PHE A 192 -23.96 -29.53 -1.81
C PHE A 192 -23.87 -31.02 -2.15
N THR A 193 -23.50 -31.85 -1.17
CA THR A 193 -23.28 -33.28 -1.35
C THR A 193 -23.90 -34.10 -0.21
N GLY A 194 -24.62 -35.18 -0.53
CA GLY A 194 -25.15 -36.13 0.44
C GLY A 194 -26.49 -35.77 1.12
N ALA A 195 -27.27 -34.81 0.59
CA ALA A 195 -28.61 -34.47 1.08
C ALA A 195 -29.72 -35.23 0.32
N THR A 196 -30.83 -35.59 0.98
CA THR A 196 -31.97 -36.27 0.36
C THR A 196 -33.12 -35.38 -0.05
N ALA A 197 -33.19 -34.14 0.45
CA ALA A 197 -34.20 -33.18 0.03
C ALA A 197 -33.69 -31.74 0.15
N PHE A 198 -34.09 -30.91 -0.82
CA PHE A 198 -34.01 -29.45 -0.76
C PHE A 198 -35.43 -28.89 -0.60
N GLY A 199 -35.66 -28.05 0.42
CA GLY A 199 -36.96 -27.45 0.67
C GLY A 199 -36.88 -25.98 1.08
N GLY A 200 -37.94 -25.20 0.87
CA GLY A 200 -38.09 -23.86 1.44
C GLY A 200 -38.88 -22.85 0.59
N SER A 201 -39.44 -21.84 1.26
CA SER A 201 -40.28 -20.79 0.66
C SER A 201 -39.51 -19.47 0.45
N GLY A 202 -39.37 -19.01 -0.79
CA GLY A 202 -38.78 -17.71 -1.15
C GLY A 202 -37.24 -17.67 -1.16
N GLY A 203 -36.66 -16.94 -2.12
CA GLY A 203 -35.20 -16.75 -2.31
C GLY A 203 -34.69 -17.22 -3.69
N THR A 204 -33.59 -16.62 -4.18
CA THR A 204 -32.92 -16.96 -5.45
C THR A 204 -31.88 -18.07 -5.20
N LEU A 205 -31.85 -19.12 -6.03
CA LEU A 205 -30.90 -20.23 -5.91
C LEU A 205 -30.04 -20.33 -7.18
N THR A 206 -28.72 -20.36 -7.00
CA THR A 206 -27.74 -20.69 -8.05
C THR A 206 -26.78 -21.72 -7.45
N ALA A 207 -27.04 -23.03 -7.64
CA ALA A 207 -26.28 -24.10 -6.97
C ALA A 207 -26.17 -25.39 -7.83
N ILE A 208 -25.11 -26.18 -7.59
CA ILE A 208 -24.87 -27.51 -8.18
C ILE A 208 -25.13 -28.58 -7.11
N ALA A 209 -25.96 -29.60 -7.40
CA ALA A 209 -26.26 -30.71 -6.50
C ALA A 209 -25.79 -32.05 -7.10
N THR A 210 -25.13 -32.90 -6.31
CA THR A 210 -24.71 -34.25 -6.74
C THR A 210 -25.12 -35.33 -5.72
N ASN A 211 -26.16 -36.11 -6.07
CA ASN A 211 -26.64 -37.44 -5.59
C ASN A 211 -27.01 -37.62 -4.08
N GLY A 212 -28.04 -38.38 -3.64
CA GLY A 212 -28.97 -39.29 -4.34
C GLY A 212 -30.10 -39.87 -3.44
N GLY A 213 -31.15 -40.40 -4.09
CA GLY A 213 -32.21 -41.21 -3.47
C GLY A 213 -33.63 -40.86 -3.95
N TYR A 214 -34.16 -41.63 -4.91
CA TYR A 214 -35.55 -41.54 -5.39
C TYR A 214 -36.56 -41.62 -4.23
N GLY A 215 -37.35 -40.56 -4.04
CA GLY A 215 -38.46 -40.50 -3.10
C GLY A 215 -39.36 -39.29 -3.38
N ASP A 216 -40.40 -39.51 -4.18
CA ASP A 216 -41.60 -38.68 -4.38
C ASP A 216 -41.40 -37.14 -4.49
N VAL A 217 -40.85 -36.69 -5.62
CA VAL A 217 -41.33 -35.45 -6.22
C VAL A 217 -42.36 -35.85 -7.27
N GLN A 218 -43.64 -35.75 -6.93
CA GLN A 218 -44.74 -36.07 -7.86
C GLN A 218 -44.65 -35.14 -9.09
N ASN A 219 -44.74 -35.73 -10.29
CA ASN A 219 -44.76 -35.09 -11.63
C ASN A 219 -43.41 -34.82 -12.34
N ILE A 220 -42.33 -35.53 -12.00
CA ILE A 220 -41.10 -35.53 -12.82
C ILE A 220 -40.95 -36.89 -13.53
N THR A 221 -40.81 -36.87 -14.85
CA THR A 221 -40.66 -38.06 -15.71
C THR A 221 -39.29 -38.06 -16.41
N THR A 222 -38.90 -39.18 -17.04
CA THR A 222 -37.66 -39.25 -17.86
C THR A 222 -37.68 -38.32 -19.08
N ALA A 223 -38.80 -37.66 -19.37
CA ALA A 223 -38.89 -36.59 -20.35
C ALA A 223 -38.38 -35.23 -19.81
N ASP A 224 -38.28 -35.07 -18.49
CA ASP A 224 -37.90 -33.83 -17.81
C ASP A 224 -36.39 -33.74 -17.48
N TYR A 225 -35.64 -34.83 -17.66
CA TYR A 225 -34.19 -34.90 -17.38
C TYR A 225 -33.42 -35.86 -18.31
N GLU A 226 -32.12 -35.62 -18.50
CA GLU A 226 -31.15 -36.57 -19.05
C GLU A 226 -30.33 -37.22 -17.93
N ASP A 227 -30.11 -38.53 -18.08
CA ASP A 227 -29.36 -39.38 -17.17
C ASP A 227 -27.93 -39.55 -17.72
N TYR A 228 -26.93 -39.05 -16.99
CA TYR A 228 -25.53 -39.28 -17.30
C TYR A 228 -24.93 -40.35 -16.40
N ALA A 229 -23.99 -41.13 -16.94
CA ALA A 229 -23.24 -42.13 -16.18
C ALA A 229 -22.62 -41.51 -14.92
N ASN A 230 -22.71 -42.24 -13.80
CA ASN A 230 -22.43 -41.82 -12.42
C ASN A 230 -23.56 -41.06 -11.71
N GLU A 231 -24.82 -41.32 -12.11
CA GLU A 231 -26.03 -40.91 -11.38
C GLU A 231 -26.16 -39.38 -11.22
N VAL A 232 -25.75 -38.65 -12.25
CA VAL A 232 -25.92 -37.20 -12.36
C VAL A 232 -27.12 -36.93 -13.27
N PHE A 233 -28.15 -36.31 -12.71
CA PHE A 233 -29.39 -35.98 -13.41
C PHE A 233 -29.40 -34.50 -13.80
N LEU A 234 -29.56 -34.21 -15.10
CA LEU A 234 -29.64 -32.85 -15.62
C LEU A 234 -31.03 -32.60 -16.18
N ALA A 235 -31.71 -31.51 -15.79
CA ALA A 235 -33.02 -31.19 -16.34
C ALA A 235 -32.94 -30.97 -17.87
N LYS A 236 -33.86 -31.58 -18.64
CA LYS A 236 -33.98 -31.36 -20.09
C LYS A 236 -34.52 -29.96 -20.34
N VAL A 237 -34.10 -29.37 -21.46
CA VAL A 237 -34.65 -28.10 -21.96
C VAL A 237 -36.18 -28.24 -22.09
N GLY A 238 -36.94 -27.47 -21.29
CA GLY A 238 -38.41 -27.51 -21.23
C GLY A 238 -39.04 -28.44 -20.18
N GLY A 239 -38.25 -29.11 -19.32
CA GLY A 239 -38.76 -29.93 -18.22
C GLY A 239 -39.31 -29.09 -17.05
N ALA A 240 -40.31 -29.62 -16.32
CA ALA A 240 -41.13 -28.88 -15.36
C ALA A 240 -40.45 -28.49 -14.02
N LEU A 241 -39.17 -28.12 -14.04
CA LEU A 241 -38.37 -27.75 -12.86
C LEU A 241 -38.11 -26.24 -12.76
N ASP A 242 -39.08 -25.40 -13.10
CA ASP A 242 -39.12 -24.03 -12.57
C ASP A 242 -40.56 -23.57 -12.26
N GLY A 243 -40.73 -23.05 -11.05
CA GLY A 243 -42.00 -22.58 -10.53
C GLY A 243 -42.19 -21.09 -10.77
N THR A 244 -42.77 -20.74 -11.92
CA THR A 244 -44.07 -20.01 -12.06
C THR A 244 -44.14 -19.21 -13.37
N GLY A 245 -44.95 -19.70 -14.32
CA GLY A 245 -45.77 -18.86 -15.22
C GLY A 245 -45.11 -18.15 -16.43
N ILE A 246 -45.49 -18.65 -17.63
CA ILE A 246 -45.73 -17.95 -18.92
C ILE A 246 -44.55 -17.17 -19.54
N GLY A 247 -44.10 -17.60 -20.73
CA GLY A 247 -43.49 -16.65 -21.67
C GLY A 247 -42.55 -17.16 -22.76
N GLY A 248 -42.07 -18.40 -22.70
CA GLY A 248 -41.39 -19.06 -23.81
C GLY A 248 -40.30 -18.24 -24.52
N THR A 249 -39.11 -18.13 -23.93
CA THR A 249 -37.85 -18.05 -24.69
C THR A 249 -36.69 -18.40 -23.75
N ASP A 250 -36.09 -19.56 -23.96
CA ASP A 250 -34.90 -20.00 -23.22
C ASP A 250 -33.66 -19.22 -23.69
N ILE A 251 -32.83 -18.80 -22.72
CA ILE A 251 -31.39 -18.64 -22.92
C ILE A 251 -30.74 -19.72 -22.04
N ALA A 252 -30.07 -20.66 -22.69
CA ALA A 252 -29.40 -21.81 -22.07
C ALA A 252 -28.28 -21.39 -21.08
N PRO A 253 -27.94 -22.28 -20.14
CA PRO A 253 -26.53 -22.62 -20.00
C PRO A 253 -26.28 -24.14 -20.00
N SER A 254 -25.35 -24.54 -20.85
CA SER A 254 -24.72 -25.87 -20.92
C SER A 254 -23.85 -26.14 -19.69
N ALA A 255 -23.78 -27.40 -19.29
CA ALA A 255 -22.75 -27.91 -18.38
C ALA A 255 -21.34 -27.71 -18.98
N GLY A 256 -20.58 -26.76 -18.45
CA GLY A 256 -19.16 -26.52 -18.72
C GLY A 256 -18.43 -26.25 -17.39
N SER A 257 -17.10 -26.38 -17.36
CA SER A 257 -16.29 -25.98 -16.20
C SER A 257 -16.71 -24.58 -15.74
N VAL A 258 -16.88 -24.36 -14.44
CA VAL A 258 -17.06 -23.01 -13.92
C VAL A 258 -15.83 -22.20 -14.34
N ASP A 259 -16.05 -21.08 -15.01
CA ASP A 259 -14.96 -20.21 -15.43
C ASP A 259 -14.17 -19.77 -14.19
N SER A 260 -12.85 -19.95 -14.22
CA SER A 260 -11.97 -19.58 -13.10
C SER A 260 -10.65 -19.03 -13.59
N ILE A 261 -10.01 -18.21 -12.78
CA ILE A 261 -8.65 -17.69 -12.99
C ILE A 261 -7.92 -17.68 -11.65
N SER A 262 -6.63 -18.00 -11.65
CA SER A 262 -5.77 -17.91 -10.46
C SER A 262 -4.36 -17.52 -10.84
N ILE A 263 -3.79 -16.51 -10.18
CA ILE A 263 -2.39 -16.11 -10.29
C ILE A 263 -1.54 -17.06 -9.45
N THR A 264 -0.47 -17.61 -10.05
CA THR A 264 0.44 -18.57 -9.38
C THR A 264 1.89 -18.11 -9.34
N SER A 265 2.25 -17.14 -10.18
CA SER A 265 3.61 -16.58 -10.28
C SER A 265 4.00 -15.65 -9.13
N GLN A 266 3.03 -15.01 -8.49
CA GLN A 266 3.22 -14.05 -7.40
C GLN A 266 2.16 -14.28 -6.33
N VAL A 267 2.47 -13.86 -5.10
CA VAL A 267 1.58 -13.99 -3.93
C VAL A 267 1.50 -12.65 -3.19
N SER A 268 0.41 -12.46 -2.44
CA SER A 268 0.30 -11.30 -1.56
C SER A 268 1.39 -11.29 -0.49
N ASN A 269 1.78 -10.10 -0.06
CA ASN A 269 2.90 -9.77 0.84
C ASN A 269 4.32 -9.96 0.27
N LYS A 270 4.46 -10.35 -0.99
CA LYS A 270 5.76 -10.41 -1.66
C LYS A 270 6.33 -9.02 -1.91
N ILE A 271 7.66 -8.93 -1.88
CA ILE A 271 8.43 -7.76 -2.34
C ILE A 271 9.35 -8.19 -3.49
N LEU A 272 9.54 -7.31 -4.48
CA LEU A 272 10.41 -7.51 -5.63
C LEU A 272 11.51 -6.45 -5.63
N GLN A 273 12.74 -6.84 -5.94
CA GLN A 273 13.87 -5.91 -5.99
C GLN A 273 13.69 -4.90 -7.13
N ARG A 274 13.70 -3.61 -6.81
CA ARG A 274 13.71 -2.51 -7.80
C ARG A 274 15.02 -2.47 -8.59
N ASN A 275 14.95 -1.99 -9.83
CA ASN A 275 16.08 -1.68 -10.70
C ASN A 275 16.55 -0.22 -10.52
N GLY A 276 17.55 0.20 -11.29
CA GLY A 276 18.10 1.57 -11.23
C GLY A 276 17.15 2.69 -11.67
N ALA A 277 16.02 2.35 -12.30
CA ALA A 277 14.95 3.29 -12.66
C ALA A 277 13.81 3.31 -11.63
N ASN A 278 14.04 2.77 -10.41
CA ASN A 278 13.03 2.63 -9.36
C ASN A 278 11.81 1.80 -9.79
N GLN A 279 12.03 0.74 -10.57
CA GLN A 279 10.97 -0.11 -11.12
C GLN A 279 11.29 -1.59 -11.01
N ASN A 280 10.27 -2.45 -11.11
CA ASN A 280 10.45 -3.88 -11.39
C ASN A 280 9.48 -4.31 -12.49
N THR A 281 9.96 -5.12 -13.44
CA THR A 281 9.08 -5.78 -14.41
C THR A 281 8.66 -7.13 -13.86
N ALA A 282 7.49 -7.16 -13.23
CA ALA A 282 6.93 -8.34 -12.61
C ALA A 282 6.25 -9.24 -13.66
N THR A 283 6.60 -10.52 -13.67
CA THR A 283 5.86 -11.53 -14.43
C THR A 283 4.59 -11.89 -13.67
N ILE A 284 3.44 -11.75 -14.33
CA ILE A 284 2.12 -12.15 -13.85
C ILE A 284 1.62 -13.30 -14.72
N ALA A 285 1.66 -14.49 -14.16
CA ALA A 285 1.24 -15.74 -14.76
C ALA A 285 0.40 -16.58 -13.80
N GLY A 286 -0.41 -17.46 -14.37
CA GLY A 286 -1.38 -18.25 -13.63
C GLY A 286 -2.10 -19.29 -14.47
N THR A 287 -3.14 -19.88 -13.89
CA THR A 287 -4.01 -20.88 -14.52
C THR A 287 -5.44 -20.37 -14.67
N TYR A 288 -6.20 -20.96 -15.58
CA TYR A 288 -7.62 -20.69 -15.77
C TYR A 288 -8.37 -21.93 -16.26
N THR A 289 -9.68 -22.00 -15.99
CA THR A 289 -10.60 -22.99 -16.58
C THR A 289 -11.66 -22.30 -17.39
N GLY A 290 -11.98 -22.79 -18.60
CA GLY A 290 -12.94 -22.21 -19.53
C GLY A 290 -12.26 -21.57 -20.76
N SER A 291 -12.88 -20.56 -21.37
CA SER A 291 -12.48 -20.04 -22.70
C SER A 291 -12.36 -18.51 -22.74
N PRO A 292 -11.38 -17.89 -22.04
CA PRO A 292 -11.09 -16.48 -22.16
C PRO A 292 -10.64 -16.11 -23.58
N THR A 293 -11.11 -14.98 -24.11
CA THR A 293 -10.57 -14.41 -25.35
C THR A 293 -9.22 -13.71 -25.13
N ALA A 294 -9.05 -13.11 -23.96
CA ALA A 294 -7.81 -12.48 -23.49
C ALA A 294 -7.89 -12.32 -21.97
N ILE A 295 -6.74 -12.30 -21.30
CA ILE A 295 -6.61 -11.88 -19.90
C ILE A 295 -6.23 -10.42 -19.85
N GLU A 296 -6.93 -9.65 -19.03
CA GLU A 296 -6.64 -8.24 -18.74
C GLU A 296 -6.06 -8.11 -17.34
N ILE A 297 -5.27 -7.06 -17.13
CA ILE A 297 -4.65 -6.70 -15.86
C ILE A 297 -5.03 -5.27 -15.49
N SER A 298 -5.20 -5.03 -14.20
CA SER A 298 -5.35 -3.71 -13.58
C SER A 298 -4.35 -3.60 -12.44
N VAL A 299 -3.60 -2.50 -12.41
CA VAL A 299 -2.70 -2.16 -11.31
C VAL A 299 -3.29 -0.99 -10.55
N ASP A 300 -3.35 -1.08 -9.22
CA ASP A 300 -3.82 -0.02 -8.31
C ASP A 300 -5.21 0.54 -8.66
N GLY A 301 -6.11 -0.33 -9.11
CA GLY A 301 -7.46 0.05 -9.56
C GLY A 301 -7.49 0.90 -10.84
N GLY A 302 -6.38 0.93 -11.58
CA GLY A 302 -6.23 1.64 -12.84
C GLY A 302 -7.07 1.07 -13.99
N ALA A 303 -6.82 1.60 -15.19
CA ALA A 303 -7.50 1.12 -16.38
C ALA A 303 -7.04 -0.31 -16.74
N TRP A 304 -8.00 -1.17 -17.09
CA TRP A 304 -7.72 -2.52 -17.56
C TRP A 304 -6.95 -2.49 -18.89
N ALA A 305 -5.83 -3.21 -18.94
CA ALA A 305 -5.02 -3.40 -20.14
C ALA A 305 -4.89 -4.89 -20.46
N THR A 306 -4.67 -5.24 -21.73
CA THR A 306 -4.44 -6.64 -22.11
C THR A 306 -3.10 -7.14 -21.57
N LEU A 307 -3.14 -8.17 -20.74
CA LEU A 307 -1.96 -8.88 -20.21
C LEU A 307 -1.53 -10.01 -21.15
N ASP A 308 -2.50 -10.83 -21.56
CA ASP A 308 -2.33 -11.95 -22.48
C ASP A 308 -3.46 -11.93 -23.51
N ALA A 309 -3.10 -11.65 -24.77
CA ALA A 309 -4.07 -11.45 -25.85
C ALA A 309 -4.65 -12.76 -26.40
N ALA A 310 -4.05 -13.91 -26.10
CA ALA A 310 -4.50 -15.21 -26.61
C ALA A 310 -4.08 -16.36 -25.65
N PRO A 311 -4.57 -16.36 -24.40
CA PRO A 311 -4.24 -17.40 -23.43
C PRO A 311 -4.66 -18.77 -23.95
N SER A 312 -3.82 -19.78 -23.72
CA SER A 312 -4.07 -21.14 -24.22
C SER A 312 -3.56 -22.20 -23.26
N GLY A 313 -4.09 -23.42 -23.37
CA GLY A 313 -3.65 -24.55 -22.53
C GLY A 313 -4.05 -24.44 -21.05
N GLY A 314 -4.98 -23.55 -20.69
CA GLY A 314 -5.39 -23.33 -19.30
C GLY A 314 -4.38 -22.51 -18.49
N THR A 315 -3.45 -21.81 -19.15
CA THR A 315 -2.45 -20.96 -18.53
C THR A 315 -2.38 -19.59 -19.21
N PHE A 316 -2.10 -18.54 -18.43
CA PHE A 316 -1.84 -17.21 -18.95
C PHE A 316 -0.51 -16.69 -18.41
N THR A 317 0.11 -15.78 -19.16
CA THR A 317 1.33 -15.10 -18.71
C THR A 317 1.47 -13.74 -19.37
N GLY A 318 1.98 -12.77 -18.63
CA GLY A 318 2.37 -11.47 -19.13
C GLY A 318 3.31 -10.78 -18.15
N ALA A 319 3.75 -9.58 -18.52
CA ALA A 319 4.65 -8.78 -17.70
C ALA A 319 4.04 -7.39 -17.46
N VAL A 320 4.23 -6.87 -16.26
CA VAL A 320 3.82 -5.52 -15.89
C VAL A 320 4.98 -4.81 -15.21
N THR A 321 5.25 -3.57 -15.62
CA THR A 321 6.23 -2.72 -14.94
C THR A 321 5.53 -2.02 -13.80
N LEU A 322 6.04 -2.24 -12.59
CA LEU A 322 5.59 -1.62 -11.35
C LEU A 322 6.68 -0.63 -10.91
N ASP A 323 6.28 0.58 -10.55
CA ASP A 323 7.17 1.55 -9.92
C ASP A 323 7.50 1.14 -8.49
N VAL A 324 8.41 1.84 -7.83
CA VAL A 324 8.72 1.63 -6.41
C VAL A 324 7.49 1.96 -5.56
N GLY A 325 7.17 1.10 -4.59
CA GLY A 325 5.98 1.26 -3.77
C GLY A 325 5.24 -0.04 -3.50
N LEU A 326 4.00 0.09 -3.03
CA LEU A 326 3.12 -1.03 -2.70
C LEU A 326 1.94 -1.04 -3.68
N HIS A 327 1.70 -2.18 -4.32
CA HIS A 327 0.71 -2.30 -5.38
C HIS A 327 -0.34 -3.38 -5.12
N THR A 328 -1.54 -3.14 -5.65
CA THR A 328 -2.55 -4.17 -5.91
C THR A 328 -2.51 -4.54 -7.40
N VAL A 329 -2.65 -5.82 -7.70
CA VAL A 329 -2.68 -6.32 -9.08
C VAL A 329 -3.88 -7.25 -9.25
N ASP A 330 -4.82 -6.87 -10.09
CA ASP A 330 -5.99 -7.70 -10.43
C ASP A 330 -5.87 -8.21 -11.86
N VAL A 331 -6.31 -9.45 -12.08
CA VAL A 331 -6.49 -10.03 -13.42
C VAL A 331 -7.94 -10.39 -13.63
N ARG A 332 -8.40 -10.28 -14.87
CA ARG A 332 -9.74 -10.73 -15.27
C ARG A 332 -9.77 -11.25 -16.70
N TRP A 333 -10.85 -11.91 -17.08
CA TRP A 333 -11.09 -12.22 -18.48
C TRP A 333 -11.74 -11.04 -19.20
N SER A 334 -11.35 -10.80 -20.45
CA SER A 334 -11.93 -9.74 -21.29
C SER A 334 -13.38 -10.03 -21.71
N ASN A 335 -13.73 -11.28 -21.99
CA ASN A 335 -15.08 -11.71 -22.40
C ASN A 335 -15.98 -12.14 -21.23
N ASN A 336 -15.44 -12.26 -20.02
CA ASN A 336 -16.22 -12.53 -18.80
C ASN A 336 -15.57 -11.82 -17.61
N THR A 337 -15.82 -10.50 -17.50
CA THR A 337 -15.14 -9.63 -16.53
C THR A 337 -15.49 -9.92 -15.06
N GLY A 338 -16.42 -10.84 -14.79
CA GLY A 338 -16.73 -11.32 -13.43
C GLY A 338 -15.79 -12.43 -12.94
N VAL A 339 -14.94 -12.97 -13.81
CA VAL A 339 -13.93 -13.99 -13.47
C VAL A 339 -12.61 -13.27 -13.19
N THR A 340 -12.29 -13.13 -11.91
CA THR A 340 -11.18 -12.32 -11.44
C THR A 340 -10.32 -13.05 -10.41
N ASP A 341 -9.05 -12.68 -10.33
CA ASP A 341 -8.16 -12.98 -9.21
C ASP A 341 -7.25 -11.78 -8.95
N GLY A 342 -6.65 -11.68 -7.76
CA GLY A 342 -5.90 -10.49 -7.39
C GLY A 342 -4.84 -10.70 -6.32
N ILE A 343 -3.81 -9.86 -6.37
CA ILE A 343 -2.75 -9.72 -5.39
C ILE A 343 -3.00 -8.43 -4.63
N THR A 344 -3.15 -8.55 -3.31
CA THR A 344 -3.55 -7.43 -2.44
C THR A 344 -2.38 -6.63 -1.89
N SER A 345 -1.17 -7.19 -1.95
CA SER A 345 0.06 -6.53 -1.51
C SER A 345 1.24 -7.07 -2.30
N LEU A 346 1.70 -6.34 -3.31
CA LEU A 346 2.95 -6.61 -4.01
C LEU A 346 3.85 -5.38 -3.93
N ALA A 347 4.92 -5.46 -3.16
CA ALA A 347 5.86 -4.36 -3.00
C ALA A 347 6.96 -4.41 -4.07
N VAL A 348 7.44 -3.25 -4.49
CA VAL A 348 8.69 -3.07 -5.23
C VAL A 348 9.59 -2.17 -4.41
N GLY A 349 10.78 -2.66 -4.08
CA GLY A 349 11.65 -1.99 -3.12
C GLY A 349 13.05 -2.57 -3.06
N ASP A 350 13.78 -2.29 -1.99
CA ASP A 350 15.13 -2.84 -1.78
C ASP A 350 15.10 -4.05 -0.86
N ILE A 351 15.78 -5.11 -1.27
CA ILE A 351 15.85 -6.36 -0.53
C ILE A 351 17.31 -6.59 -0.13
N TYR A 352 17.54 -7.02 1.10
CA TYR A 352 18.89 -7.32 1.60
C TYR A 352 19.01 -8.79 2.00
N LEU A 353 20.06 -9.46 1.50
CA LEU A 353 20.42 -10.80 1.94
C LEU A 353 21.23 -10.72 3.23
N LEU A 354 20.72 -11.31 4.31
CA LEU A 354 21.34 -11.25 5.62
C LEU A 354 22.20 -12.48 5.83
N VAL A 355 23.52 -12.28 5.89
CA VAL A 355 24.53 -13.33 6.04
C VAL A 355 25.30 -13.14 7.34
N GLY A 356 25.83 -14.23 7.89
CA GLY A 356 26.68 -14.21 9.07
C GLY A 356 26.01 -14.77 10.31
N GLN A 357 26.19 -14.13 11.47
CA GLN A 357 25.89 -14.75 12.76
C GLN A 357 24.82 -14.03 13.59
N SER A 358 24.87 -14.16 14.92
CA SER A 358 23.81 -13.79 15.86
C SER A 358 23.36 -12.33 15.78
N ASN A 359 24.26 -11.40 15.43
CA ASN A 359 23.90 -9.98 15.26
C ASN A 359 23.07 -9.72 13.99
N ASN A 360 23.15 -10.58 12.96
CA ASN A 360 22.25 -10.53 11.80
C ASN A 360 21.10 -11.55 11.88
N ASP A 361 21.16 -12.51 12.81
CA ASP A 361 20.07 -13.46 13.09
C ASP A 361 19.02 -12.88 14.05
N GLY A 362 19.39 -11.90 14.89
CA GLY A 362 18.47 -11.19 15.78
C GLY A 362 18.57 -11.58 17.26
N TRP A 363 19.78 -11.53 17.84
CA TRP A 363 20.05 -11.92 19.24
C TRP A 363 20.14 -10.73 20.22
N GLY A 364 19.49 -9.61 19.93
CA GLY A 364 19.47 -8.45 20.80
C GLY A 364 18.60 -8.62 22.03
N SER A 365 19.00 -8.10 23.19
CA SER A 365 18.22 -8.25 24.45
C SER A 365 16.98 -7.33 24.55
N PHE A 366 16.39 -6.96 23.42
CA PHE A 366 15.18 -6.14 23.29
C PHE A 366 14.28 -6.72 22.20
N THR A 367 13.12 -6.10 21.93
CA THR A 367 12.36 -6.30 20.69
C THR A 367 12.11 -4.93 20.06
N ALA A 368 12.13 -4.86 18.73
CA ALA A 368 11.82 -3.66 17.99
C ALA A 368 10.57 -3.84 17.12
N THR A 369 9.86 -2.74 16.91
CA THR A 369 8.66 -2.65 16.07
C THR A 369 8.92 -1.61 15.01
N TYR A 370 8.69 -1.99 13.75
CA TYR A 370 8.69 -1.07 12.61
C TYR A 370 7.47 -0.15 12.70
N THR A 371 7.68 1.15 12.49
CA THR A 371 6.66 2.19 12.73
C THR A 371 6.27 2.97 11.47
N GLY A 372 6.98 2.76 10.36
CA GLY A 372 6.69 3.39 9.08
C GLY A 372 5.42 2.87 8.39
N THR A 373 5.28 3.23 7.11
CA THR A 373 4.13 2.88 6.27
C THR A 373 3.83 1.38 6.29
N ALA A 374 2.57 1.00 6.56
CA ALA A 374 2.14 -0.39 6.59
C ALA A 374 2.40 -1.10 5.25
N GLY A 375 2.84 -2.35 5.31
CA GLY A 375 3.17 -3.14 4.11
C GLY A 375 4.56 -2.85 3.50
N TYR A 376 5.31 -1.87 4.01
CA TYR A 376 6.61 -1.50 3.43
C TYR A 376 7.79 -2.26 4.05
N CYS A 377 7.64 -2.87 5.22
CA CYS A 377 8.68 -3.70 5.82
C CYS A 377 8.30 -5.17 5.68
N LYS A 378 9.09 -5.95 4.95
CA LYS A 378 8.84 -7.37 4.66
C LYS A 378 10.01 -8.24 5.13
N LYS A 379 9.72 -9.51 5.43
CA LYS A 379 10.75 -10.53 5.66
C LYS A 379 10.44 -11.84 4.95
N PHE A 380 11.51 -12.61 4.71
CA PHE A 380 11.46 -14.01 4.37
C PHE A 380 12.61 -14.71 5.10
N ALA A 381 12.30 -15.46 6.15
CA ALA A 381 13.26 -16.30 6.86
C ALA A 381 13.20 -17.75 6.37
N TRP A 382 14.22 -18.54 6.69
CA TRP A 382 14.31 -19.95 6.30
C TRP A 382 13.18 -20.85 6.83
N SER A 383 12.50 -20.39 7.89
CA SER A 383 11.33 -21.03 8.49
C SER A 383 10.03 -20.72 7.76
N ASP A 384 10.04 -19.70 6.90
CA ASP A 384 8.82 -19.12 6.34
C ASP A 384 8.50 -19.77 5.00
N ALA A 385 7.21 -20.03 4.78
CA ALA A 385 6.74 -20.56 3.50
C ALA A 385 6.58 -19.47 2.43
N ASN A 386 6.37 -18.22 2.85
CA ASN A 386 6.09 -17.07 2.00
C ASN A 386 6.66 -15.79 2.60
N TRP A 387 6.80 -14.75 1.77
CA TRP A 387 7.02 -13.39 2.24
C TRP A 387 5.89 -12.93 3.15
N MET A 388 6.24 -12.18 4.19
CA MET A 388 5.27 -11.63 5.14
C MET A 388 5.66 -10.21 5.57
N ASP A 389 4.68 -9.48 6.09
CA ASP A 389 4.95 -8.22 6.79
C ASP A 389 5.84 -8.46 8.01
N PHE A 390 6.86 -7.61 8.15
CA PHE A 390 7.77 -7.61 9.28
C PHE A 390 7.53 -6.38 10.14
N THR A 391 6.51 -6.46 10.97
CA THR A 391 6.09 -5.34 11.84
C THR A 391 6.82 -5.35 13.17
N THR A 392 7.11 -6.53 13.73
CA THR A 392 7.78 -6.66 15.05
C THR A 392 8.69 -7.88 15.05
N ASP A 393 9.81 -7.75 15.75
CA ASP A 393 10.68 -8.88 16.07
C ASP A 393 9.92 -10.06 16.72
N PRO A 394 10.41 -11.29 16.57
CA PRO A 394 11.73 -11.65 16.03
C PRO A 394 11.78 -11.71 14.50
N LEU A 395 12.96 -11.43 13.96
CA LEU A 395 13.25 -11.57 12.53
C LEU A 395 13.08 -13.03 12.07
N THR A 396 13.67 -13.98 12.77
CA THR A 396 13.65 -15.42 12.45
C THR A 396 13.07 -16.21 13.61
N THR A 397 12.73 -17.49 13.39
CA THR A 397 12.38 -18.41 14.48
C THR A 397 13.61 -18.99 15.20
N ASP A 398 14.84 -18.66 14.78
CA ASP A 398 16.07 -19.11 15.45
C ASP A 398 16.33 -18.35 16.77
N SER A 399 15.67 -17.20 16.93
CA SER A 399 15.75 -16.32 18.09
C SER A 399 14.35 -15.96 18.58
N ASN A 400 14.21 -15.68 19.88
CA ASN A 400 13.02 -15.08 20.47
C ASN A 400 13.24 -13.62 20.87
N THR A 401 14.31 -12.99 20.34
CA THR A 401 14.76 -11.66 20.73
C THR A 401 14.86 -10.73 19.52
N GLY A 402 15.42 -9.53 19.72
CA GLY A 402 15.31 -8.42 18.77
C GLY A 402 16.42 -8.31 17.74
N SER A 403 16.16 -7.49 16.72
CA SER A 403 17.09 -7.16 15.65
C SER A 403 17.09 -5.65 15.38
N TYR A 404 18.11 -5.16 14.66
CA TYR A 404 18.16 -3.76 14.24
C TYR A 404 17.37 -3.50 12.94
N PHE A 405 16.85 -4.54 12.29
CA PHE A 405 16.20 -4.44 10.98
C PHE A 405 14.88 -3.65 10.99
N PRO A 406 14.02 -3.69 12.02
CA PRO A 406 12.85 -2.81 12.08
C PRO A 406 13.22 -1.32 12.05
N MET A 407 14.29 -0.92 12.76
CA MET A 407 14.75 0.47 12.72
C MET A 407 15.51 0.82 11.44
N LEU A 408 16.26 -0.14 10.86
CA LEU A 408 16.86 0.07 9.54
C LEU A 408 15.76 0.29 8.49
N ALA A 409 14.66 -0.45 8.60
CA ALA A 409 13.49 -0.24 7.75
C ALA A 409 12.84 1.12 7.98
N ASP A 410 12.69 1.57 9.22
CA ASP A 410 12.19 2.92 9.51
C ASP A 410 13.08 4.01 8.88
N LEU A 411 14.41 3.84 8.88
CA LEU A 411 15.34 4.79 8.25
C LEU A 411 15.22 4.78 6.72
N ILE A 412 15.20 3.59 6.09
CA ILE A 412 15.08 3.48 4.63
C ILE A 412 13.72 3.99 4.17
N VAL A 413 12.62 3.53 4.79
CA VAL A 413 11.27 3.96 4.41
C VAL A 413 11.06 5.44 4.74
N GLY A 414 11.50 5.90 5.91
CA GLY A 414 11.30 7.29 6.36
C GLY A 414 12.06 8.32 5.52
N ASN A 415 13.29 8.01 5.13
CA ASN A 415 14.13 8.95 4.36
C ASN A 415 13.98 8.78 2.84
N GLN A 416 13.69 7.58 2.36
CA GLN A 416 13.71 7.27 0.93
C GLN A 416 12.33 6.94 0.35
N ASN A 417 11.34 6.67 1.21
CA ASN A 417 10.02 6.18 0.82
C ASN A 417 10.07 4.90 -0.05
N ILE A 418 11.04 4.02 0.23
CA ILE A 418 11.28 2.78 -0.50
C ILE A 418 10.88 1.60 0.41
N PRO A 419 9.96 0.71 -0.02
CA PRO A 419 9.72 -0.55 0.69
C PRO A 419 11.01 -1.37 0.84
N VAL A 420 11.14 -2.09 1.95
CA VAL A 420 12.34 -2.87 2.26
C VAL A 420 12.00 -4.31 2.63
N GLY A 421 12.84 -5.24 2.16
CA GLY A 421 12.72 -6.67 2.41
C GLY A 421 13.99 -7.26 3.01
N PHE A 422 13.85 -8.20 3.94
CA PHE A 422 14.98 -8.89 4.55
C PHE A 422 14.93 -10.41 4.27
N LEU A 423 15.95 -10.92 3.60
CA LEU A 423 16.17 -12.36 3.40
C LEU A 423 17.07 -12.88 4.52
N ALA A 424 16.46 -13.44 5.56
CA ALA A 424 17.15 -13.77 6.80
C ALA A 424 17.83 -15.16 6.75
N ALA A 425 19.04 -15.21 6.20
CA ALA A 425 19.82 -16.46 6.12
C ALA A 425 20.77 -16.66 7.31
N ALA A 426 21.19 -15.59 7.99
CA ALA A 426 22.16 -15.59 9.10
C ALA A 426 21.85 -16.63 10.20
N LYS A 427 22.88 -17.14 10.88
CA LYS A 427 22.74 -18.13 11.95
C LYS A 427 23.75 -17.90 13.06
N ALA A 428 23.26 -17.79 14.30
CA ALA A 428 24.08 -17.65 15.49
C ALA A 428 25.21 -18.68 15.65
N ALA A 429 26.30 -18.25 16.29
CA ALA A 429 27.46 -19.07 16.65
C ALA A 429 28.16 -19.79 15.48
N THR A 430 28.06 -19.22 14.27
CA THR A 430 28.78 -19.72 13.08
C THR A 430 30.11 -19.00 12.90
N VAL A 431 31.10 -19.72 12.35
CA VAL A 431 32.38 -19.17 11.89
C VAL A 431 32.37 -19.01 10.36
N ALA A 432 33.32 -18.26 9.79
CA ALA A 432 33.43 -18.06 8.34
C ALA A 432 33.44 -19.40 7.57
N ALA A 433 34.17 -20.40 8.05
CA ALA A 433 34.25 -21.72 7.41
C ALA A 433 32.87 -22.41 7.21
N ASP A 434 31.87 -22.14 8.07
CA ASP A 434 30.53 -22.72 7.93
C ASP A 434 29.72 -22.13 6.76
N TRP A 435 30.17 -20.98 6.24
CA TRP A 435 29.54 -20.21 5.18
C TRP A 435 30.20 -20.39 3.82
N VAL A 436 31.32 -21.12 3.73
CA VAL A 436 31.93 -21.48 2.44
C VAL A 436 30.95 -22.32 1.62
N LYS A 437 30.92 -22.13 0.30
CA LYS A 437 29.99 -22.81 -0.60
C LYS A 437 30.05 -24.34 -0.48
N GLY A 438 28.88 -24.96 -0.44
CA GLY A 438 28.70 -26.38 -0.10
C GLY A 438 28.57 -26.63 1.40
N GLY A 439 28.88 -25.66 2.25
CA GLY A 439 28.57 -25.65 3.67
C GLY A 439 27.08 -25.48 3.95
N THR A 440 26.69 -25.79 5.20
CA THR A 440 25.29 -25.80 5.64
C THR A 440 24.62 -24.44 5.45
N TYR A 441 25.30 -23.34 5.80
CA TYR A 441 24.64 -22.03 5.84
C TYR A 441 24.70 -21.27 4.53
N PHE A 442 25.71 -21.54 3.68
CA PHE A 442 25.62 -21.13 2.28
C PHE A 442 24.45 -21.82 1.58
N THR A 443 24.26 -23.13 1.80
CA THR A 443 23.11 -23.88 1.25
C THR A 443 21.79 -23.33 1.76
N ARG A 444 21.71 -22.94 3.04
CA ARG A 444 20.55 -22.24 3.60
C ARG A 444 20.26 -20.93 2.86
N ALA A 445 21.28 -20.10 2.61
CA ALA A 445 21.11 -18.88 1.82
C ALA A 445 20.66 -19.17 0.39
N THR A 446 21.22 -20.17 -0.28
CA THR A 446 20.81 -20.58 -1.63
C THR A 446 19.35 -21.04 -1.68
N ASN A 447 18.91 -21.85 -0.72
CA ASN A 447 17.53 -22.31 -0.66
C ASN A 447 16.56 -21.15 -0.41
N LEU A 448 16.91 -20.25 0.51
CA LEU A 448 16.15 -19.04 0.81
C LEU A 448 16.01 -18.14 -0.42
N TRP A 449 17.12 -17.88 -1.10
CA TRP A 449 17.17 -17.09 -2.33
C TRP A 449 16.24 -17.64 -3.41
N ASN A 450 16.32 -18.94 -3.66
CA ASN A 450 15.49 -19.62 -4.65
C ASN A 450 14.01 -19.63 -4.28
N ALA A 451 13.69 -19.82 -3.00
CA ALA A 451 12.30 -19.82 -2.52
C ALA A 451 11.67 -18.42 -2.56
N ALA A 452 12.43 -17.39 -2.16
CA ALA A 452 11.96 -16.02 -2.18
C ALA A 452 11.76 -15.50 -3.61
N ALA A 453 12.63 -15.89 -4.56
CA ALA A 453 12.54 -15.57 -5.99
C ALA A 453 12.20 -14.09 -6.26
N SER A 454 12.98 -13.19 -5.64
CA SER A 454 12.70 -11.73 -5.61
C SER A 454 13.92 -10.85 -5.96
N GLY A 455 15.12 -11.44 -6.02
CA GLY A 455 16.38 -10.70 -6.11
C GLY A 455 16.74 -9.98 -4.81
N ALA A 456 17.89 -9.30 -4.80
CA ALA A 456 18.30 -8.41 -3.72
C ALA A 456 19.23 -7.31 -4.22
N LYS A 457 19.37 -6.25 -3.42
CA LYS A 457 20.22 -5.09 -3.64
C LYS A 457 21.67 -5.37 -3.28
N ALA A 458 21.88 -5.99 -2.12
CA ALA A 458 23.20 -6.31 -1.57
C ALA A 458 23.10 -7.42 -0.51
N ALA A 459 24.24 -8.00 -0.16
CA ALA A 459 24.37 -8.85 1.03
C ALA A 459 24.89 -8.02 2.21
N LEU A 460 24.22 -8.10 3.35
CA LEU A 460 24.69 -7.55 4.63
C LEU A 460 25.32 -8.68 5.42
N MET A 461 26.64 -8.63 5.60
CA MET A 461 27.38 -9.68 6.30
C MET A 461 27.93 -9.17 7.63
N TRP A 462 27.48 -9.78 8.72
CA TRP A 462 28.03 -9.55 10.06
C TRP A 462 28.54 -10.88 10.62
N ILE A 463 29.85 -11.08 10.58
CA ILE A 463 30.50 -12.31 11.02
C ILE A 463 31.88 -12.04 11.62
N GLY A 464 32.28 -12.87 12.58
CA GLY A 464 33.66 -12.94 13.05
C GLY A 464 33.82 -13.04 14.56
N GLU A 465 32.77 -12.84 15.37
CA GLU A 465 32.90 -13.00 16.82
C GLU A 465 33.18 -14.47 17.18
N SER A 466 32.60 -15.43 16.44
CA SER A 466 32.90 -16.86 16.65
C SER A 466 34.33 -17.21 16.22
N ASP A 467 34.82 -16.61 15.12
CA ASP A 467 36.19 -16.78 14.65
C ASP A 467 37.22 -16.21 15.64
N ALA A 468 36.90 -15.06 16.23
CA ALA A 468 37.72 -14.48 17.29
C ALA A 468 37.81 -15.42 18.51
N ASN A 469 36.69 -16.01 18.91
CA ASN A 469 36.64 -17.00 20.00
C ASN A 469 37.37 -18.31 19.64
N ALA A 470 37.33 -18.73 18.38
CA ALA A 470 38.01 -19.92 17.89
C ALA A 470 39.52 -19.71 17.64
N ALA A 471 40.01 -18.46 17.75
CA ALA A 471 41.35 -18.06 17.36
C ALA A 471 41.71 -18.47 15.91
N THR A 472 40.76 -18.28 14.99
CA THR A 472 40.95 -18.54 13.55
C THR A 472 42.14 -17.72 13.04
N SER A 473 43.05 -18.36 12.29
CA SER A 473 44.22 -17.66 11.73
C SER A 473 43.81 -16.68 10.63
N GLU A 474 44.57 -15.59 10.47
CA GLU A 474 44.37 -14.60 9.40
C GLU A 474 44.21 -15.27 8.02
N VAL A 475 45.10 -16.22 7.72
CA VAL A 475 45.14 -16.91 6.42
C VAL A 475 43.85 -17.68 6.18
N SER A 476 43.37 -18.41 7.18
CA SER A 476 42.12 -19.17 7.08
C SER A 476 40.92 -18.24 6.97
N PHE A 477 40.81 -17.25 7.85
CA PHE A 477 39.68 -16.32 7.86
C PHE A 477 39.56 -15.56 6.54
N LYS A 478 40.67 -14.97 6.05
CA LYS A 478 40.66 -14.25 4.77
C LYS A 478 40.43 -15.16 3.56
N ALA A 479 40.89 -16.41 3.60
CA ALA A 479 40.63 -17.37 2.52
C ALA A 479 39.13 -17.72 2.45
N ASP A 480 38.53 -18.07 3.59
CA ASP A 480 37.11 -18.40 3.68
C ASP A 480 36.25 -17.20 3.28
N MET A 481 36.51 -16.02 3.85
CA MET A 481 35.77 -14.80 3.53
C MET A 481 35.84 -14.41 2.05
N ASN A 482 37.02 -14.48 1.40
CA ASN A 482 37.12 -14.21 -0.03
C ASN A 482 36.27 -15.18 -0.86
N SER A 483 36.32 -16.49 -0.54
CA SER A 483 35.49 -17.48 -1.24
C SER A 483 34.01 -17.17 -1.08
N ILE A 484 33.56 -16.85 0.14
CA ILE A 484 32.16 -16.56 0.43
C ILE A 484 31.69 -15.32 -0.34
N ILE A 485 32.47 -14.25 -0.33
CA ILE A 485 32.16 -12.99 -1.01
C ILE A 485 32.04 -13.22 -2.53
N ASP A 486 32.99 -13.94 -3.12
CA ASP A 486 32.99 -14.25 -4.55
C ASP A 486 31.85 -15.19 -4.94
N ASP A 487 31.52 -16.16 -4.08
CA ASP A 487 30.40 -17.08 -4.29
C ASP A 487 29.05 -16.37 -4.14
N ILE A 488 28.90 -15.42 -3.21
CA ILE A 488 27.71 -14.55 -3.11
C ILE A 488 27.55 -13.74 -4.40
N LYS A 489 28.64 -13.17 -4.92
CA LYS A 489 28.60 -12.43 -6.18
C LYS A 489 28.22 -13.33 -7.35
N ALA A 490 28.80 -14.52 -7.43
CA ALA A 490 28.59 -15.45 -8.53
C ALA A 490 27.16 -16.03 -8.54
N ASP A 491 26.63 -16.43 -7.38
CA ASP A 491 25.36 -17.15 -7.29
C ASP A 491 24.15 -16.22 -7.11
N PHE A 492 24.34 -15.07 -6.44
CA PHE A 492 23.25 -14.12 -6.12
C PHE A 492 23.38 -12.78 -6.85
N GLY A 493 24.53 -12.49 -7.46
CA GLY A 493 24.77 -11.22 -8.16
C GLY A 493 25.08 -10.03 -7.25
N LEU A 494 25.30 -10.28 -5.95
CA LEU A 494 25.35 -9.24 -4.92
C LEU A 494 26.78 -8.84 -4.56
N ASP A 495 27.00 -7.55 -4.34
CA ASP A 495 28.17 -7.10 -3.58
C ASP A 495 27.91 -7.30 -2.08
N THR A 496 28.96 -7.56 -1.32
CA THR A 496 28.87 -7.88 0.12
C THR A 496 29.37 -6.73 0.98
N ILE A 497 28.49 -6.18 1.80
CA ILE A 497 28.82 -5.15 2.79
C ILE A 497 29.30 -5.84 4.07
N LEU A 498 30.56 -5.58 4.42
CA LEU A 498 31.24 -6.20 5.57
C LEU A 498 31.03 -5.35 6.83
N ILE A 499 30.05 -5.74 7.65
CA ILE A 499 29.81 -5.13 8.96
C ILE A 499 30.87 -5.67 9.93
N LYS A 500 31.72 -4.78 10.42
CA LYS A 500 32.80 -5.13 11.33
C LYS A 500 32.25 -5.31 12.74
N ILE A 501 32.66 -6.39 13.39
CA ILE A 501 32.17 -6.82 14.71
C ILE A 501 32.34 -5.73 15.79
N SER A 502 31.51 -5.79 16.82
CA SER A 502 31.64 -4.94 18.02
C SER A 502 32.71 -5.51 18.97
N GLN A 503 32.65 -5.17 20.26
CA GLN A 503 33.41 -5.84 21.31
C GLN A 503 32.90 -7.26 21.53
N SER A 504 33.81 -8.20 21.66
CA SER A 504 33.65 -9.55 22.16
C SER A 504 34.58 -9.77 23.37
N ALA A 505 34.49 -10.91 24.04
CA ALA A 505 35.44 -11.24 25.11
C ALA A 505 36.78 -11.84 24.57
N ALA A 506 36.95 -11.91 23.24
CA ALA A 506 38.04 -12.62 22.59
C ALA A 506 39.23 -11.71 22.26
N ALA A 507 40.45 -12.24 22.39
CA ALA A 507 41.67 -11.49 22.11
C ALA A 507 41.84 -11.10 20.63
N GLU A 508 41.27 -11.89 19.70
CA GLU A 508 41.48 -11.74 18.26
C GLU A 508 40.50 -10.75 17.58
N GLU A 509 39.59 -10.11 18.32
CA GLU A 509 38.56 -9.25 17.73
C GLU A 509 39.11 -8.03 16.98
N VAL A 510 40.24 -7.48 17.46
CA VAL A 510 40.92 -6.34 16.81
C VAL A 510 41.45 -6.79 15.45
N ASN A 511 41.99 -8.00 15.38
CA ASN A 511 42.52 -8.58 14.16
C ASN A 511 41.39 -8.87 13.17
N ILE A 512 40.27 -9.44 13.61
CA ILE A 512 39.10 -9.68 12.75
C ILE A 512 38.61 -8.39 12.08
N ARG A 513 38.47 -7.29 12.83
CA ARG A 513 38.05 -5.99 12.26
C ARG A 513 39.06 -5.45 11.25
N GLN A 514 40.36 -5.59 11.51
CA GLN A 514 41.40 -5.20 10.58
C GLN A 514 41.35 -6.06 9.31
N TRP A 515 41.18 -7.38 9.44
CA TRP A 515 41.12 -8.28 8.30
C TRP A 515 39.90 -8.04 7.41
N LEU A 516 38.75 -7.68 7.99
CA LEU A 516 37.56 -7.25 7.23
C LEU A 516 37.83 -5.96 6.45
N THR A 517 38.58 -5.01 7.02
CA THR A 517 39.03 -3.79 6.32
C THR A 517 39.95 -4.13 5.15
N ASP A 518 40.93 -5.02 5.38
CA ASP A 518 41.84 -5.47 4.33
C ASP A 518 41.11 -6.20 3.20
N LEU A 519 40.09 -7.00 3.53
CA LEU A 519 39.24 -7.70 2.55
C LEU A 519 38.46 -6.71 1.69
N ALA A 520 37.82 -5.70 2.29
CA ALA A 520 37.13 -4.65 1.54
C ALA A 520 38.08 -3.86 0.62
N GLY A 521 39.33 -3.66 1.03
CA GLY A 521 40.35 -3.00 0.21
C GLY A 521 40.96 -3.87 -0.90
N SER A 522 40.78 -5.19 -0.87
CA SER A 522 41.45 -6.13 -1.77
C SER A 522 40.51 -6.98 -2.64
N ASN A 523 39.26 -7.17 -2.24
CA ASN A 523 38.25 -7.89 -3.01
C ASN A 523 37.24 -6.90 -3.63
N ALA A 524 37.13 -6.90 -4.96
CA ALA A 524 36.26 -5.97 -5.70
C ALA A 524 34.75 -6.16 -5.46
N ASN A 525 34.35 -7.32 -4.92
CA ASN A 525 32.96 -7.65 -4.60
C ASN A 525 32.62 -7.35 -3.12
N ALA A 526 33.58 -6.83 -2.36
CA ALA A 526 33.43 -6.46 -0.96
C ALA A 526 33.34 -4.94 -0.81
N ILE A 527 32.45 -4.49 0.06
CA ILE A 527 32.27 -3.08 0.43
C ILE A 527 32.53 -2.97 1.93
N GLU A 528 33.35 -1.99 2.33
CA GLU A 528 33.60 -1.75 3.75
C GLU A 528 32.33 -1.22 4.42
N GLY A 529 31.85 -1.93 5.44
CA GLY A 529 30.73 -1.53 6.26
C GLY A 529 31.13 -0.85 7.57
N PRO A 530 30.16 -0.51 8.42
CA PRO A 530 30.39 0.19 9.67
C PRO A 530 31.24 -0.63 10.64
N ASN A 531 31.99 0.08 11.49
CA ASN A 531 32.73 -0.51 12.61
C ASN A 531 31.88 -0.49 13.88
N MET A 532 31.28 -1.62 14.24
CA MET A 532 30.32 -1.68 15.36
C MET A 532 30.98 -1.47 16.73
N TRP A 533 32.31 -1.57 16.83
CA TRP A 533 33.06 -1.16 18.02
C TRP A 533 32.88 0.34 18.36
N ASP A 534 32.77 1.18 17.32
CA ASP A 534 32.60 2.63 17.47
C ASP A 534 31.14 3.00 17.80
N VAL A 535 30.22 2.04 17.64
CA VAL A 535 28.78 2.20 17.83
C VAL A 535 28.35 1.73 19.23
N PHE A 536 28.73 0.51 19.61
CA PHE A 536 28.49 -0.05 20.95
C PHE A 536 29.62 -1.01 21.34
N GLN A 537 29.72 -1.36 22.62
CA GLN A 537 30.79 -2.21 23.15
C GLN A 537 30.22 -3.41 23.91
N SER A 538 29.67 -4.37 23.16
CA SER A 538 29.12 -5.62 23.65
C SER A 538 29.00 -6.63 22.50
N THR A 539 29.04 -7.94 22.78
CA THR A 539 28.94 -8.97 21.73
C THR A 539 27.61 -8.87 20.97
N HIS A 540 26.54 -8.55 21.69
CA HIS A 540 25.20 -8.27 21.14
C HIS A 540 24.74 -6.89 21.57
N TYR A 541 23.87 -6.29 20.76
CA TYR A 541 23.17 -5.07 21.12
C TYR A 541 22.19 -5.37 22.28
N VAL A 542 22.44 -4.77 23.44
CA VAL A 542 21.73 -5.10 24.71
C VAL A 542 20.56 -4.16 25.01
N THR A 543 20.51 -2.99 24.39
CA THR A 543 19.41 -2.02 24.53
C THR A 543 18.84 -1.65 23.16
N LEU A 544 17.58 -1.20 23.14
CA LEU A 544 16.96 -0.65 21.94
C LEU A 544 17.78 0.48 21.32
N GLN A 545 18.49 1.28 22.13
CA GLN A 545 19.41 2.31 21.64
C GLN A 545 20.64 1.71 20.95
N ASN A 546 21.19 0.58 21.40
CA ASN A 546 22.29 -0.05 20.68
C ASN A 546 21.84 -0.59 19.30
N GLY A 547 20.62 -1.16 19.24
CA GLY A 547 20.00 -1.47 17.95
C GLY A 547 19.82 -0.20 17.11
N THR A 548 19.33 0.86 17.77
CA THR A 548 19.29 2.28 17.37
C THR A 548 20.40 2.67 16.42
N ASP A 549 21.55 2.70 17.06
CA ASP A 549 22.80 3.19 16.53
C ASP A 549 23.38 2.19 15.50
N ALA A 550 23.15 0.89 15.67
CA ALA A 550 23.55 -0.12 14.68
C ALA A 550 22.78 0.02 13.36
N ALA A 551 21.46 0.23 13.42
CA ALA A 551 20.65 0.49 12.24
C ALA A 551 21.11 1.78 11.53
N GLN A 552 21.36 2.84 12.30
CA GLN A 552 21.87 4.11 11.75
C GLN A 552 23.22 3.92 11.07
N ALA A 553 24.18 3.23 11.71
CA ALA A 553 25.50 3.01 11.14
C ALA A 553 25.46 2.19 9.83
N VAL A 554 24.54 1.21 9.73
CA VAL A 554 24.31 0.48 8.47
C VAL A 554 23.65 1.39 7.43
N TYR A 555 22.65 2.19 7.81
CA TYR A 555 22.00 3.14 6.90
C TYR A 555 22.98 4.17 6.33
N ASP A 556 23.87 4.73 7.16
CA ASP A 556 24.88 5.71 6.75
C ASP A 556 25.87 5.13 5.73
N THR A 557 26.04 3.80 5.72
CA THR A 557 26.81 3.09 4.70
C THR A 557 25.99 2.89 3.42
N LEU A 558 24.71 2.54 3.55
CA LEU A 558 23.82 2.26 2.41
C LEU A 558 23.42 3.52 1.63
N SER A 559 23.20 4.63 2.33
CA SER A 559 22.76 5.92 1.78
C SER A 559 23.61 6.38 0.60
N PRO A 560 24.92 6.65 0.75
CA PRO A 560 25.74 7.11 -0.36
C PRO A 560 25.99 6.05 -1.45
N LEU A 561 25.64 4.79 -1.20
CA LEU A 561 25.78 3.71 -2.20
C LEU A 561 24.55 3.59 -3.10
N TYR A 562 23.36 3.80 -2.55
CA TYR A 562 22.11 3.36 -3.19
C TYR A 562 20.98 4.39 -3.22
N TYR A 563 21.14 5.49 -2.49
CA TYR A 563 20.08 6.45 -2.18
C TYR A 563 20.49 7.89 -2.48
N GLN A 564 21.22 8.09 -3.58
CA GLN A 564 21.68 9.40 -4.04
C GLN A 564 20.50 10.39 -4.14
N ASP A 565 20.50 11.38 -3.26
CA ASP A 565 19.52 12.46 -3.25
C ASP A 565 20.01 13.61 -4.14
N THR A 566 19.25 13.81 -5.22
CA THR A 566 19.46 14.91 -6.17
C THR A 566 18.29 15.90 -6.18
N THR A 567 17.35 15.81 -5.24
CA THR A 567 16.20 16.71 -5.14
C THR A 567 16.42 17.65 -3.96
N PRO A 568 16.77 18.92 -4.18
CA PRO A 568 17.03 19.83 -3.07
C PRO A 568 15.76 20.17 -2.29
N ASP A 569 15.95 20.70 -1.08
CA ASP A 569 14.87 21.39 -0.38
C ASP A 569 14.35 22.57 -1.22
N ALA A 570 13.09 22.93 -1.03
CA ALA A 570 12.51 24.11 -1.67
C ALA A 570 13.33 25.37 -1.33
N PHE A 571 13.70 26.12 -2.36
CA PHE A 571 14.37 27.40 -2.25
C PHE A 571 13.55 28.52 -2.87
N SER A 572 13.85 29.76 -2.50
CA SER A 572 13.19 30.92 -3.10
C SER A 572 14.11 32.14 -3.17
N PHE A 573 13.93 32.92 -4.23
CA PHE A 573 14.50 34.23 -4.42
C PHE A 573 13.45 35.28 -4.10
N THR A 574 13.89 36.42 -3.57
CA THR A 574 12.99 37.54 -3.27
C THR A 574 12.82 38.40 -4.52
N ASP A 575 11.60 38.43 -5.05
CA ASP A 575 11.20 39.33 -6.12
C ASP A 575 11.50 40.79 -5.79
N GLN A 576 11.94 41.54 -6.81
CA GLN A 576 12.31 42.93 -6.68
C GLN A 576 11.38 43.81 -7.50
N THR A 577 10.91 44.88 -6.88
CA THR A 577 10.06 45.91 -7.49
C THR A 577 10.75 47.27 -7.43
N ASP A 578 10.22 48.24 -8.15
CA ASP A 578 10.75 49.61 -8.21
C ASP A 578 12.21 49.69 -8.67
N VAL A 579 12.62 48.76 -9.52
CA VAL A 579 13.97 48.74 -10.10
C VAL A 579 14.05 49.74 -11.26
N ALA A 580 15.12 50.50 -11.36
CA ALA A 580 15.32 51.41 -12.49
C ALA A 580 15.30 50.62 -13.82
N VAL A 581 14.79 51.21 -14.89
CA VAL A 581 14.75 50.57 -16.22
C VAL A 581 16.17 50.28 -16.73
N SER A 582 16.31 49.22 -17.53
CA SER A 582 17.58 48.82 -18.19
C SER A 582 18.77 48.71 -17.23
N THR A 583 18.53 48.21 -16.02
CA THR A 583 19.52 48.16 -14.95
C THR A 583 19.89 46.72 -14.63
N LEU A 584 21.20 46.43 -14.62
CA LEU A 584 21.72 45.12 -14.21
C LEU A 584 21.47 44.92 -12.70
N THR A 585 20.76 43.85 -12.37
CA THR A 585 20.22 43.60 -11.03
C THR A 585 20.56 42.18 -10.59
N THR A 586 20.88 42.00 -9.32
CA THR A 586 21.23 40.70 -8.71
C THR A 586 20.26 40.35 -7.58
N SER A 587 19.93 39.07 -7.44
CA SER A 587 19.06 38.55 -6.38
C SER A 587 19.75 38.47 -5.01
N ASN A 588 19.01 38.07 -3.97
CA ASN A 588 19.60 37.48 -2.77
C ASN A 588 20.36 36.19 -3.12
N THR A 589 21.24 35.77 -2.20
CA THR A 589 21.92 34.47 -2.30
C THR A 589 21.07 33.40 -1.62
N VAL A 590 20.98 32.24 -2.25
CA VAL A 590 20.31 31.02 -1.75
C VAL A 590 21.37 29.95 -1.52
N THR A 591 21.26 29.19 -0.43
CA THR A 591 22.08 27.99 -0.21
C THR A 591 21.29 26.75 -0.61
N ILE A 592 21.88 25.87 -1.40
CA ILE A 592 21.25 24.60 -1.79
C ILE A 592 21.44 23.58 -0.66
N THR A 593 20.34 23.06 -0.13
CA THR A 593 20.29 22.04 0.93
C THR A 593 19.42 20.86 0.48
N GLY A 594 19.39 19.79 1.29
CA GLY A 594 18.53 18.63 1.02
C GLY A 594 19.05 17.67 -0.05
N ILE A 595 20.22 17.91 -0.65
CA ILE A 595 20.89 16.95 -1.54
C ILE A 595 22.09 16.33 -0.83
N ASP A 596 22.46 15.10 -1.20
CA ASP A 596 23.72 14.46 -0.82
C ASP A 596 24.62 14.15 -2.02
N THR A 597 24.08 14.38 -3.23
CA THR A 597 24.73 14.08 -4.50
C THR A 597 24.77 15.31 -5.40
N ALA A 598 25.85 15.45 -6.18
CA ALA A 598 25.99 16.54 -7.13
C ALA A 598 24.80 16.56 -8.11
N THR A 599 24.07 17.67 -8.11
CA THR A 599 22.75 17.81 -8.72
C THR A 599 22.82 18.79 -9.88
N ALA A 600 22.15 18.46 -10.99
CA ALA A 600 22.11 19.33 -12.16
C ALA A 600 21.41 20.66 -11.83
N ILE A 601 21.99 21.77 -12.27
CA ILE A 601 21.45 23.12 -12.14
C ILE A 601 21.39 23.81 -13.50
N SER A 602 20.31 24.52 -13.78
CA SER A 602 20.14 25.31 -15.00
C SER A 602 19.34 26.59 -14.75
N VAL A 603 19.58 27.60 -15.57
CA VAL A 603 18.93 28.91 -15.46
C VAL A 603 18.37 29.34 -16.81
N THR A 604 17.16 29.91 -16.81
CA THR A 604 16.48 30.45 -18.00
C THR A 604 16.10 31.91 -17.76
N GLY A 605 16.25 32.78 -18.78
CA GLY A 605 15.87 34.21 -18.69
C GLY A 605 16.92 35.13 -18.04
N GLY A 606 18.03 34.58 -17.55
CA GLY A 606 19.12 35.35 -16.92
C GLY A 606 20.41 34.54 -16.79
N GLU A 607 21.23 34.91 -15.81
CA GLU A 607 22.48 34.23 -15.47
C GLU A 607 22.46 33.83 -13.98
N MET A 608 23.24 32.81 -13.62
CA MET A 608 23.47 32.37 -12.25
C MET A 608 24.95 32.40 -11.91
N SER A 609 25.28 32.63 -10.64
CA SER A 609 26.62 32.50 -10.07
C SER A 609 26.57 31.45 -8.95
N ILE A 610 27.53 30.52 -8.95
CA ILE A 610 27.70 29.49 -7.93
C ILE A 610 28.93 29.81 -7.08
N ASN A 611 28.79 29.80 -5.76
CA ASN A 611 29.87 30.07 -4.79
C ASN A 611 30.62 31.39 -5.05
N SER A 612 29.86 32.45 -5.39
CA SER A 612 30.41 33.77 -5.78
C SER A 612 31.37 33.73 -6.99
N GLY A 613 31.25 32.71 -7.84
CA GLY A 613 31.98 32.59 -9.10
C GLY A 613 31.48 33.54 -10.19
N ALA A 614 31.98 33.34 -11.42
CA ALA A 614 31.51 34.09 -12.57
C ALA A 614 30.05 33.74 -12.90
N PHE A 615 29.26 34.76 -13.29
CA PHE A 615 27.91 34.54 -13.78
C PHE A 615 27.93 33.81 -15.12
N THR A 616 27.03 32.83 -15.27
CA THR A 616 26.90 31.98 -16.46
C THR A 616 25.43 31.63 -16.70
N SER A 617 25.07 31.36 -17.95
CA SER A 617 23.77 30.79 -18.33
C SER A 617 23.87 29.32 -18.75
N SER A 618 25.06 28.71 -18.62
CA SER A 618 25.28 27.30 -18.96
C SER A 618 24.91 26.40 -17.79
N SER A 619 24.21 25.29 -18.09
CA SER A 619 23.90 24.26 -17.09
C SER A 619 25.18 23.61 -16.55
N THR A 620 25.17 23.24 -15.27
CA THR A 620 26.28 22.57 -14.59
C THR A 620 25.75 21.74 -13.42
N THR A 621 26.57 21.47 -12.40
CA THR A 621 26.17 20.78 -11.17
C THR A 621 26.45 21.63 -9.93
N VAL A 622 25.62 21.48 -8.90
CA VAL A 622 25.84 22.01 -7.53
C VAL A 622 25.92 20.86 -6.53
N SER A 623 26.68 21.07 -5.46
CA SER A 623 26.76 20.19 -4.31
C SER A 623 26.03 20.78 -3.11
N VAL A 624 25.78 19.95 -2.10
CA VAL A 624 25.19 20.41 -0.83
C VAL A 624 25.98 21.58 -0.25
N ASN A 625 25.26 22.59 0.23
CA ASN A 625 25.77 23.86 0.75
C ASN A 625 26.42 24.81 -0.27
N ASP A 626 26.37 24.51 -1.58
CA ASP A 626 26.71 25.51 -2.58
C ASP A 626 25.74 26.70 -2.51
N THR A 627 26.25 27.89 -2.80
CA THR A 627 25.46 29.12 -2.80
C THR A 627 25.20 29.60 -4.22
N VAL A 628 23.97 30.05 -4.50
CA VAL A 628 23.53 30.51 -5.81
C VAL A 628 22.99 31.94 -5.74
N GLN A 629 23.40 32.78 -6.70
CA GLN A 629 22.85 34.12 -6.91
C GLN A 629 22.49 34.32 -8.38
N LEU A 630 21.33 34.93 -8.65
CA LEU A 630 20.85 35.21 -9.99
C LEU A 630 21.15 36.64 -10.42
N ARG A 631 21.20 36.86 -11.73
CA ARG A 631 21.39 38.18 -12.34
C ARG A 631 20.61 38.32 -13.64
N VAL A 632 20.01 39.49 -13.81
CA VAL A 632 19.29 39.88 -15.03
C VAL A 632 19.35 41.39 -15.24
N THR A 633 19.13 41.84 -16.47
CA THR A 633 18.90 43.28 -16.75
C THR A 633 17.40 43.55 -16.72
N SER A 634 16.95 44.52 -15.92
CA SER A 634 15.55 44.92 -15.83
C SER A 634 15.00 45.43 -17.16
N SER A 635 13.67 45.42 -17.31
CA SER A 635 13.01 45.89 -18.53
C SER A 635 13.39 47.33 -18.91
N ALA A 636 13.36 47.66 -20.20
CA ALA A 636 13.47 49.04 -20.67
C ALA A 636 12.17 49.85 -20.50
N SER A 637 11.05 49.16 -20.24
CA SER A 637 9.73 49.76 -20.01
C SER A 637 9.43 49.83 -18.52
N ASN A 638 8.71 50.88 -18.10
CA ASN A 638 8.19 50.99 -16.73
C ASN A 638 7.09 49.96 -16.46
N SER A 639 6.81 49.69 -15.18
CA SER A 639 5.79 48.72 -14.73
C SER A 639 5.87 47.35 -15.43
N THR A 640 7.07 46.93 -15.83
CA THR A 640 7.28 45.73 -16.64
C THR A 640 8.24 44.79 -15.93
N ALA A 641 7.81 43.55 -15.71
CA ALA A 641 8.62 42.51 -15.09
C ALA A 641 9.48 41.77 -16.13
N VAL A 642 10.69 41.37 -15.72
CA VAL A 642 11.50 40.33 -16.36
C VAL A 642 11.72 39.24 -15.33
N ALA A 643 11.65 37.98 -15.74
CA ALA A 643 11.77 36.83 -14.85
C ALA A 643 13.01 35.98 -15.18
N VAL A 644 13.60 35.38 -14.15
CA VAL A 644 14.65 34.36 -14.24
C VAL A 644 14.18 33.12 -13.51
N THR A 645 14.17 31.98 -14.19
CA THR A 645 13.83 30.70 -13.58
C THR A 645 15.11 29.92 -13.30
N LEU A 646 15.29 29.48 -12.05
CA LEU A 646 16.34 28.54 -11.68
C LEU A 646 15.71 27.16 -11.46
N ASP A 647 16.34 26.12 -12.03
CA ASP A 647 15.99 24.71 -11.82
C ASP A 647 17.21 24.00 -11.21
N VAL A 648 17.02 23.37 -10.06
CA VAL A 648 18.00 22.51 -9.40
C VAL A 648 17.34 21.16 -9.14
N GLY A 649 17.78 20.12 -9.83
CA GLY A 649 17.27 18.76 -9.63
C GLY A 649 15.76 18.59 -9.88
N GLY A 650 15.12 19.49 -10.63
CA GLY A 650 13.68 19.51 -10.87
C GLY A 650 12.89 20.41 -9.92
N VAL A 651 13.51 20.95 -8.87
CA VAL A 651 12.91 21.97 -8.00
C VAL A 651 13.19 23.34 -8.61
N THR A 652 12.14 24.13 -8.79
CA THR A 652 12.21 25.41 -9.51
C THR A 652 11.73 26.58 -8.68
N ASP A 653 12.30 27.75 -8.94
CA ASP A 653 11.79 29.03 -8.48
C ASP A 653 11.92 30.09 -9.59
N GLU A 654 10.97 31.03 -9.63
CA GLU A 654 10.97 32.15 -10.57
C GLU A 654 11.22 33.46 -9.83
N TRP A 655 12.36 34.08 -10.10
CA TRP A 655 12.71 35.39 -9.57
C TRP A 655 12.32 36.49 -10.54
N SER A 656 11.46 37.43 -10.11
CA SER A 656 11.00 38.55 -10.92
C SER A 656 11.64 39.88 -10.54
N VAL A 657 11.99 40.68 -11.56
CA VAL A 657 12.49 42.05 -11.44
C VAL A 657 11.55 42.99 -12.18
N THR A 658 10.74 43.72 -11.43
CA THR A 658 9.76 44.68 -11.92
C THR A 658 10.30 46.10 -11.86
N THR A 659 10.24 46.80 -12.99
CA THR A 659 10.70 48.18 -13.08
C THR A 659 9.78 49.15 -12.34
N VAL A 660 10.33 50.31 -11.98
CA VAL A 660 9.59 51.45 -11.42
C VAL A 660 8.28 51.69 -12.17
N ALA A 661 7.26 52.10 -11.42
CA ALA A 661 5.96 52.38 -11.99
C ALA A 661 6.03 53.45 -13.09
N ALA A 662 5.21 53.31 -14.13
CA ALA A 662 5.06 54.37 -15.12
C ALA A 662 4.57 55.65 -14.43
N SER A 663 5.17 56.79 -14.81
CA SER A 663 4.68 58.08 -14.34
C SER A 663 3.27 58.32 -14.89
N VAL A 664 2.33 58.68 -14.02
CA VAL A 664 0.95 59.01 -14.39
C VAL A 664 0.71 60.48 -14.10
N GLY A 665 0.47 61.28 -15.13
CA GLY A 665 0.06 62.67 -14.95
C GLY A 665 -1.41 62.76 -14.55
N THR A 666 -1.71 63.68 -13.64
CA THR A 666 -3.08 63.96 -13.20
C THR A 666 -3.49 65.38 -13.54
N ILE A 667 -4.56 65.54 -14.32
CA ILE A 667 -5.21 66.84 -14.53
C ILE A 667 -6.43 66.96 -13.62
N THR A 668 -6.61 68.13 -13.02
CA THR A 668 -7.77 68.46 -12.19
C THR A 668 -8.35 69.78 -12.68
N THR A 669 -9.61 69.76 -13.13
CA THR A 669 -10.28 70.95 -13.64
C THR A 669 -10.65 71.93 -12.53
N GLY A 670 -10.95 73.17 -12.91
CA GLY A 670 -11.76 74.06 -12.09
C GLY A 670 -13.16 73.47 -11.84
N PRO A 671 -13.89 73.99 -10.83
CA PRO A 671 -15.27 73.60 -10.59
C PRO A 671 -16.17 74.05 -11.75
N PHE A 672 -16.87 73.11 -12.40
CA PHE A 672 -17.82 73.44 -13.46
C PHE A 672 -18.99 74.22 -12.87
N LYS A 673 -19.41 75.30 -13.55
CA LYS A 673 -20.49 76.19 -13.10
C LYS A 673 -21.50 76.40 -14.22
N ASN A 674 -22.78 76.58 -13.87
CA ASN A 674 -23.80 76.99 -14.83
C ASN A 674 -23.72 78.50 -15.16
N ASN A 675 -24.60 78.98 -16.04
CA ASN A 675 -24.65 80.40 -16.45
C ASN A 675 -24.98 81.40 -15.32
N THR A 676 -25.32 80.90 -14.13
CA THR A 676 -25.53 81.72 -12.91
C THR A 676 -24.34 81.67 -11.95
N GLY A 677 -23.25 80.98 -12.31
CA GLY A 677 -22.07 80.78 -11.48
C GLY A 677 -22.20 79.68 -10.44
N THR A 678 -23.29 78.90 -10.44
CA THR A 678 -23.54 77.84 -9.46
C THR A 678 -22.79 76.56 -9.85
N PRO A 679 -21.99 75.96 -8.95
CA PRO A 679 -21.29 74.70 -9.20
C PRO A 679 -22.23 73.59 -9.65
N GLN A 680 -21.81 72.80 -10.63
CA GLN A 680 -22.55 71.66 -11.18
C GLN A 680 -21.92 70.36 -10.68
N THR A 681 -22.40 69.87 -9.54
CA THR A 681 -21.90 68.65 -8.90
C THR A 681 -22.58 67.39 -9.44
N GLY A 682 -21.86 66.27 -9.48
CA GLY A 682 -22.45 64.97 -9.86
C GLY A 682 -22.90 64.87 -11.32
N LEU A 683 -22.37 65.70 -12.22
CA LEU A 683 -22.53 65.49 -13.66
C LEU A 683 -21.88 64.16 -14.04
N THR A 684 -22.55 63.38 -14.90
CA THR A 684 -22.07 62.08 -15.37
C THR A 684 -22.07 61.99 -16.89
N GLY A 685 -21.32 61.04 -17.44
CA GLY A 685 -21.25 60.82 -18.90
C GLY A 685 -20.44 61.89 -19.63
N LEU A 686 -19.53 62.59 -18.94
CA LEU A 686 -18.73 63.65 -19.52
C LEU A 686 -17.63 63.08 -20.42
N ARG A 687 -17.39 63.77 -21.54
CA ARG A 687 -16.25 63.53 -22.43
C ARG A 687 -15.19 64.59 -22.19
N VAL A 688 -13.95 64.18 -21.97
CA VAL A 688 -12.79 65.07 -21.76
C VAL A 688 -11.80 64.83 -22.89
N VAL A 689 -11.53 65.87 -23.66
CA VAL A 689 -10.53 65.87 -24.73
C VAL A 689 -9.36 66.72 -24.25
N VAL A 690 -8.20 66.09 -24.12
CA VAL A 690 -6.93 66.72 -23.74
C VAL A 690 -6.11 66.92 -25.01
N LEU A 691 -5.62 68.13 -25.20
CA LEU A 691 -4.89 68.59 -26.37
C LEU A 691 -3.50 69.08 -25.97
N ASP A 692 -2.51 68.89 -26.83
CA ASP A 692 -1.23 69.59 -26.74
C ASP A 692 -1.48 71.06 -27.15
N PRO A 693 -1.19 72.05 -26.29
CA PRO A 693 -1.48 73.44 -26.58
C PRO A 693 -0.54 74.04 -27.65
N THR A 694 0.56 73.37 -27.99
CA THR A 694 1.52 73.87 -28.98
C THR A 694 1.08 73.59 -30.43
N ASP A 695 0.48 72.43 -30.69
CA ASP A 695 0.08 72.02 -32.04
C ASP A 695 -1.41 71.63 -32.17
N GLY A 696 -2.14 71.57 -31.06
CA GLY A 696 -3.57 71.26 -31.02
C GLY A 696 -3.90 69.77 -31.21
N THR A 697 -2.90 68.89 -31.22
CA THR A 697 -3.11 67.44 -31.36
C THR A 697 -3.78 66.86 -30.12
N THR A 698 -4.60 65.82 -30.30
CA THR A 698 -5.28 65.15 -29.17
C THR A 698 -4.33 64.19 -28.47
N VAL A 699 -4.04 64.46 -27.20
CA VAL A 699 -3.22 63.63 -26.31
C VAL A 699 -4.07 62.52 -25.67
N LEU A 700 -5.30 62.86 -25.25
CA LEU A 700 -6.21 61.92 -24.60
C LEU A 700 -7.67 62.28 -24.91
N ASN A 701 -8.52 61.27 -25.09
CA ASN A 701 -9.95 61.45 -25.28
C ASN A 701 -10.72 60.47 -24.40
N SER A 702 -11.02 60.91 -23.17
CA SER A 702 -11.68 60.11 -22.14
C SER A 702 -13.19 60.34 -22.15
N THR A 703 -13.99 59.28 -21.94
CA THR A 703 -15.46 59.35 -21.92
C THR A 703 -16.02 58.72 -20.64
N GLY A 704 -17.26 59.07 -20.28
CA GLY A 704 -17.92 58.50 -19.10
C GLY A 704 -17.51 59.15 -17.77
N ASN A 705 -16.78 60.27 -17.81
CA ASN A 705 -16.27 60.92 -16.61
C ASN A 705 -17.37 61.56 -15.78
N THR A 706 -17.09 61.76 -14.49
CA THR A 706 -18.03 62.38 -13.55
C THR A 706 -17.35 63.51 -12.77
N THR A 707 -18.09 64.58 -12.47
CA THR A 707 -17.62 65.62 -11.57
C THR A 707 -17.83 65.21 -10.13
N HIS A 708 -16.91 65.58 -9.25
CA HIS A 708 -17.00 65.36 -7.81
C HIS A 708 -18.34 65.86 -7.23
N ALA A 709 -18.91 65.07 -6.32
CA ALA A 709 -20.26 65.26 -5.80
C ALA A 709 -20.46 66.56 -4.99
N THR A 710 -19.38 67.23 -4.58
CA THR A 710 -19.44 68.46 -3.75
C THR A 710 -18.65 69.63 -4.31
N THR A 711 -17.54 69.38 -5.01
CA THR A 711 -16.65 70.44 -5.51
C THR A 711 -16.92 70.78 -6.97
N ALA A 712 -17.70 69.97 -7.69
CA ALA A 712 -17.93 70.11 -9.13
C ALA A 712 -16.65 70.06 -9.98
N VAL A 713 -15.55 69.55 -9.43
CA VAL A 713 -14.26 69.37 -10.11
C VAL A 713 -14.23 68.00 -10.78
N LEU A 714 -13.53 67.87 -11.90
CA LEU A 714 -13.20 66.60 -12.52
C LEU A 714 -11.70 66.36 -12.43
N THR A 715 -11.32 65.18 -11.97
CA THR A 715 -9.92 64.72 -11.92
C THR A 715 -9.76 63.54 -12.87
N LEU A 716 -8.71 63.57 -13.68
CA LEU A 716 -8.36 62.53 -14.65
C LEU A 716 -6.87 62.22 -14.51
N SER A 717 -6.55 60.95 -14.28
CA SER A 717 -5.17 60.45 -14.22
C SER A 717 -4.97 59.45 -15.36
N ASP A 718 -3.93 59.64 -16.18
CA ASP A 718 -3.66 58.78 -17.33
C ASP A 718 -2.17 58.80 -17.69
N ALA A 719 -1.63 57.67 -18.16
CA ALA A 719 -0.22 57.54 -18.55
C ALA A 719 0.14 58.37 -19.81
N ALA A 720 -0.85 58.76 -20.61
CA ALA A 720 -0.66 59.70 -21.72
C ALA A 720 -0.37 61.13 -21.24
N LEU A 721 -0.66 61.45 -19.98
CA LEU A 721 -0.40 62.75 -19.37
C LEU A 721 0.97 62.73 -18.69
N THR A 722 1.82 63.67 -19.05
CA THR A 722 3.14 63.85 -18.44
C THR A 722 3.06 64.88 -17.31
N PRO A 723 3.48 64.56 -16.07
CA PRO A 723 3.55 65.54 -14.98
C PRO A 723 4.35 66.79 -15.34
N ALA A 724 3.98 67.94 -14.77
CA ALA A 724 4.50 69.28 -15.05
C ALA A 724 4.28 69.81 -16.49
N THR A 725 3.65 69.04 -17.38
CA THR A 725 3.24 69.50 -18.71
C THR A 725 1.87 70.16 -18.65
N THR A 726 1.70 71.29 -19.35
CA THR A 726 0.42 72.00 -19.45
C THR A 726 -0.34 71.57 -20.70
N TYR A 727 -1.60 71.20 -20.52
CA TYR A 727 -2.49 70.73 -21.58
C TYR A 727 -3.69 71.63 -21.77
N GLY A 728 -4.20 71.71 -23.00
CA GLY A 728 -5.54 72.25 -23.27
C GLY A 728 -6.61 71.20 -22.99
N VAL A 729 -7.54 71.48 -22.10
CA VAL A 729 -8.56 70.51 -21.66
C VAL A 729 -9.94 71.02 -22.05
N ILE A 730 -10.65 70.26 -22.88
CA ILE A 730 -12.02 70.54 -23.31
C ILE A 730 -12.94 69.48 -22.71
N THR A 731 -13.93 69.91 -21.93
CA THR A 731 -14.94 69.01 -21.37
C THR A 731 -16.28 69.22 -22.06
N LEU A 732 -16.90 68.13 -22.50
CA LEU A 732 -18.20 68.11 -23.15
C LEU A 732 -19.20 67.31 -22.32
N ASN A 733 -20.46 67.77 -22.31
CA ASN A 733 -21.56 67.02 -21.73
C ASN A 733 -22.02 65.87 -22.65
N THR A 734 -23.01 65.09 -22.20
CA THR A 734 -23.59 63.97 -22.95
C THR A 734 -24.24 64.37 -24.28
N ALA A 735 -24.62 65.65 -24.44
CA ALA A 735 -25.13 66.20 -25.69
C ALA A 735 -24.01 66.68 -26.65
N GLY A 736 -22.73 66.49 -26.30
CA GLY A 736 -21.59 66.93 -27.09
C GLY A 736 -21.35 68.44 -27.06
N THR A 737 -21.98 69.16 -26.13
CA THR A 737 -21.77 70.61 -25.93
C THR A 737 -20.59 70.83 -24.99
N THR A 738 -19.67 71.72 -25.35
CA THR A 738 -18.55 72.12 -24.47
C THR A 738 -19.07 72.84 -23.23
N ILE A 739 -18.71 72.33 -22.06
CA ILE A 739 -19.08 72.87 -20.74
C ILE A 739 -17.87 73.39 -19.95
N GLY A 740 -16.65 73.15 -20.43
CA GLY A 740 -15.44 73.78 -19.89
C GLY A 740 -14.28 73.73 -20.87
N THR A 741 -13.40 74.73 -20.78
CA THR A 741 -12.17 74.83 -21.56
C THR A 741 -11.12 75.52 -20.72
N GLU A 742 -10.05 74.81 -20.37
CA GLU A 742 -9.04 75.26 -19.42
C GLU A 742 -7.64 74.85 -19.88
N LEU A 743 -6.61 75.60 -19.48
CA LEU A 743 -5.22 75.14 -19.52
C LEU A 743 -4.87 74.57 -18.15
N ILE A 744 -4.50 73.30 -18.11
CA ILE A 744 -4.24 72.58 -16.85
C ILE A 744 -2.84 71.98 -16.91
N THR A 745 -2.01 72.31 -15.93
CA THR A 745 -0.72 71.64 -15.71
C THR A 745 -0.98 70.33 -14.98
N ALA A 746 -0.60 69.20 -15.58
CA ALA A 746 -0.70 67.91 -14.94
C ALA A 746 0.25 67.85 -13.74
N THR A 747 -0.22 67.35 -12.60
CA THR A 747 0.59 67.07 -11.41
C THR A 747 1.14 65.66 -11.45
#